data_AF-A0A834CTE7-F1
#
_entry.id   AF-A0A834CTE7-F1
#
_cell.length_a   1.000
_cell.length_b   1.000
_cell.length_c   1.000
_cell.angle_alpha   90.00
_cell.angle_beta   90.00
_cell.angle_gamma   90.00
#
_symmetry.space_group_name_H-M   'P 1'
#
loop_
_entity.id
_entity.type
_entity.pdbx_description
1 polymer ?
#
loop_
_entity_poly.entity_id
_entity_poly.type
_entity_poly.pdbx_seq_one_letter_code
_entity_poly.pdbx_strand_id
1 'polypeptide(L)'
;MEVVASIVSGAVVETGRPLCGSIYSTIKKIVKGPVQQLDLLESHMKSLMVRRDDAAKEMEFAEREGRVIKGQATAWVGEVDELKRKCDQIQEAKSSRCFLSCITKRYRISTKVAEHLKEIERLLEGGSSLAGSVAFNYSEVKEVEHIPGPSIQDQTASVSEDVDKIMTLLSEDKNRIIGIWGMGGVGKTNLVRNLNNELLENNSNMPFRCVLWVTVSKNLDIKKLQMEIASRLGLNDLKESSGADRIAIQLHRRLKEESFLLILDDVWKKIDLDKLGVPRPEDHRGCKIILTSRSLDVCRDMLTDVEVKMSVLRDEDAWQLFSRYATDVVSSDHITPFAKAICRECEGLPLAIITMGAAMRGKKNPEVWKHALNQLRRSVPCAAGVEEELYKPLKWSYDSLEGKDLKTCFLYCSLFPEDFSIKIDELVWYWLAEGLIDDREKYDDFYSRGISLIENLKDSCLLEDGSSEGTVKMHDVVRDVSIWIASTCSEDGSKSLVRSGNGLKEISATELSSSLKRVSFMNNDLERLPDDSVIQCSEASTLLLENNSRLDLIPERFLEGFEALRVLNISGIRIKSLPVSLLQLDDLRALRLNNCKYLEKLPSLERLSRLLVLDLSGTCIRELPRGLEQLCNLRHLNLCRTDGLFQAVQAGIISKLSSLEVLDMSESGYIWKLKGGVNEEQACIEELQCLERLQVLSIRLKWNPSHSSQDTIISLTNRLKAFQIAIVSPLPGYILSN
;
A
#
# COMPACT_ATOMS: atom_id res chain seq x y z
N MET A 1 24.62 -9.87 -39.48
CA MET A 1 25.32 -8.95 -40.39
C MET A 1 26.61 -8.50 -39.72
N GLU A 2 27.71 -9.12 -40.14
CA GLU A 2 29.02 -8.56 -40.52
C GLU A 2 29.60 -7.24 -39.94
N VAL A 3 30.95 -7.29 -39.77
CA VAL A 3 31.98 -6.22 -39.66
C VAL A 3 32.25 -5.70 -38.22
N VAL A 4 33.42 -5.90 -37.56
CA VAL A 4 34.86 -5.58 -37.84
C VAL A 4 35.71 -6.55 -36.98
N ALA A 5 36.67 -7.38 -37.41
CA ALA A 5 37.96 -7.25 -38.11
C ALA A 5 39.19 -6.82 -37.25
N SER A 6 40.21 -7.72 -37.21
CA SER A 6 41.67 -7.45 -37.15
C SER A 6 42.27 -7.08 -35.76
N ILE A 7 43.48 -7.49 -35.28
CA ILE A 7 44.84 -7.72 -35.83
C ILE A 7 45.55 -8.67 -34.80
N VAL A 8 46.36 -9.70 -35.11
CA VAL A 8 47.77 -9.69 -35.57
C VAL A 8 48.13 -11.04 -36.22
N SER A 9 48.71 -10.91 -37.41
CA SER A 9 49.34 -11.91 -38.26
C SER A 9 50.84 -12.12 -37.97
N GLY A 10 51.35 -13.29 -38.34
CA GLY A 10 52.75 -13.51 -38.79
C GLY A 10 53.46 -14.59 -37.97
N ALA A 11 54.13 -15.61 -38.52
CA ALA A 11 54.45 -16.09 -39.86
C ALA A 11 54.80 -17.59 -39.67
N VAL A 12 54.63 -18.52 -40.61
CA VAL A 12 55.54 -18.79 -41.73
C VAL A 12 54.90 -19.88 -42.63
N VAL A 13 54.93 -19.58 -43.93
CA VAL A 13 54.73 -20.38 -45.16
C VAL A 13 55.67 -21.61 -45.14
N GLU A 14 55.31 -22.87 -45.43
CA GLU A 14 55.14 -23.51 -46.75
C GLU A 14 55.29 -25.03 -46.45
N THR A 15 54.39 -25.95 -46.80
CA THR A 15 54.46 -26.75 -48.04
C THR A 15 53.42 -27.90 -47.94
N GLY A 16 52.67 -28.13 -49.02
CA GLY A 16 52.29 -29.48 -49.46
C GLY A 16 51.11 -30.20 -48.77
N ARG A 17 49.87 -29.78 -49.01
CA ARG A 17 48.82 -30.75 -49.44
C ARG A 17 48.89 -30.79 -50.97
N PRO A 18 49.04 -31.96 -51.57
CA PRO A 18 47.89 -32.86 -51.68
C PRO A 18 48.26 -34.29 -51.29
N LEU A 19 47.33 -35.05 -50.71
CA LEU A 19 47.25 -36.51 -50.88
C LEU A 19 45.96 -37.04 -50.24
N CYS A 20 44.84 -36.81 -50.94
CA CYS A 20 43.67 -37.71 -50.88
C CYS A 20 43.97 -39.02 -51.63
N GLY A 21 45.11 -39.64 -51.35
CA GLY A 21 45.60 -40.79 -52.11
C GLY A 21 46.68 -41.56 -51.36
N SER A 22 46.45 -41.95 -50.12
CA SER A 22 47.35 -42.90 -49.44
C SER A 22 46.71 -43.76 -48.33
N ILE A 23 45.38 -43.91 -48.32
CA ILE A 23 44.73 -44.90 -47.44
C ILE A 23 44.90 -46.33 -48.00
N TYR A 24 45.36 -46.48 -49.24
CA TYR A 24 45.61 -47.78 -49.88
C TYR A 24 47.06 -48.31 -49.72
N SER A 25 47.96 -47.63 -49.00
CA SER A 25 49.37 -48.09 -48.87
C SER A 25 49.83 -48.49 -47.46
N THR A 26 48.99 -48.34 -46.42
CA THR A 26 49.36 -48.75 -45.04
C THR A 26 48.83 -50.14 -44.67
N ILE A 27 48.51 -50.98 -45.66
CA ILE A 27 48.35 -52.44 -45.49
C ILE A 27 49.70 -53.17 -45.70
N LYS A 28 50.79 -52.44 -46.02
CA LYS A 28 52.10 -53.05 -46.27
C LYS A 28 53.23 -52.42 -45.44
N LYS A 29 53.24 -52.69 -44.12
CA LYS A 29 54.45 -52.60 -43.27
C LYS A 29 54.30 -53.36 -41.94
N ILE A 30 53.94 -54.65 -42.01
CA ILE A 30 54.32 -55.62 -40.96
C ILE A 30 55.81 -55.96 -41.17
N VAL A 31 56.70 -54.98 -40.97
CA VAL A 31 58.12 -55.14 -40.56
C VAL A 31 58.60 -53.73 -40.14
N LYS A 32 58.15 -53.25 -38.99
CA LYS A 32 58.84 -52.19 -38.24
C LYS A 32 59.08 -52.72 -36.84
N GLY A 33 60.32 -52.59 -36.36
CA GLY A 33 60.75 -53.19 -35.10
C GLY A 33 59.88 -52.76 -33.92
N PRO A 34 59.78 -53.59 -32.85
CA PRO A 34 58.86 -53.37 -31.72
C PRO A 34 59.04 -52.02 -31.00
N VAL A 35 60.19 -51.36 -31.15
CA VAL A 35 60.48 -50.03 -30.58
C VAL A 35 59.68 -48.92 -31.31
N GLN A 36 59.64 -48.92 -32.64
CA GLN A 36 58.96 -47.88 -33.43
C GLN A 36 57.43 -47.90 -33.28
N GLN A 37 56.85 -49.07 -32.97
CA GLN A 37 55.41 -49.16 -32.67
C GLN A 37 55.06 -48.65 -31.27
N LEU A 38 55.98 -48.77 -30.31
CA LEU A 38 55.81 -48.22 -28.97
C LEU A 38 55.94 -46.69 -28.98
N ASP A 39 56.88 -46.14 -29.75
CA ASP A 39 57.03 -44.68 -29.90
C ASP A 39 55.80 -44.07 -30.59
N LEU A 40 55.19 -44.79 -31.54
CA LEU A 40 53.94 -44.38 -32.19
C LEU A 40 52.75 -44.41 -31.21
N LEU A 41 52.65 -45.46 -30.39
CA LEU A 41 51.64 -45.56 -29.33
C LEU A 41 51.76 -44.41 -28.33
N GLU A 42 52.99 -44.09 -27.91
CA GLU A 42 53.25 -42.98 -26.99
C GLU A 42 52.86 -41.62 -27.59
N SER A 43 53.18 -41.39 -28.87
CA SER A 43 52.82 -40.17 -29.59
C SER A 43 51.30 -40.02 -29.75
N HIS A 44 50.60 -41.07 -30.18
CA HIS A 44 49.13 -41.04 -30.34
C HIS A 44 48.42 -40.89 -28.99
N MET A 45 48.93 -41.56 -27.95
CA MET A 45 48.37 -41.43 -26.60
C MET A 45 48.54 -40.02 -26.05
N LYS A 46 49.68 -39.38 -26.30
CA LYS A 46 49.91 -37.98 -25.91
C LYS A 46 48.92 -37.03 -26.61
N SER A 47 48.62 -37.26 -27.89
CA SER A 47 47.62 -36.48 -28.62
C SER A 47 46.20 -36.69 -28.08
N LEU A 48 45.85 -37.91 -27.68
CA LEU A 48 44.54 -38.22 -27.09
C LEU A 48 44.38 -37.58 -25.70
N MET A 49 45.45 -37.57 -24.89
CA MET A 49 45.47 -36.92 -23.58
C MET A 49 45.25 -35.41 -23.65
N VAL A 50 45.85 -34.72 -24.62
CA VAL A 50 45.63 -33.27 -24.81
C VAL A 50 44.14 -32.98 -25.05
N ARG A 51 43.49 -33.75 -25.91
CA ARG A 51 42.04 -33.60 -26.16
C ARG A 51 41.19 -33.91 -24.93
N ARG A 52 41.61 -34.90 -24.14
CA ARG A 52 40.96 -35.23 -22.88
C ARG A 52 41.08 -34.10 -21.87
N ASP A 53 42.24 -33.46 -21.77
CA ASP A 53 42.45 -32.33 -20.86
C ASP A 53 41.70 -31.07 -21.30
N ASP A 54 41.61 -30.82 -22.60
CA ASP A 54 40.77 -29.74 -23.15
C ASP A 54 39.29 -30.00 -22.87
N ALA A 55 38.81 -31.22 -23.09
CA ALA A 55 37.44 -31.62 -22.76
C ALA A 55 37.16 -31.53 -21.23
N ALA A 56 38.11 -31.91 -20.39
CA ALA A 56 37.98 -31.80 -18.93
C ALA A 56 37.90 -30.34 -18.47
N LYS A 57 38.66 -29.44 -19.08
CA LYS A 57 38.57 -27.99 -18.80
C LYS A 57 37.24 -27.39 -19.25
N GLU A 58 36.73 -27.80 -20.42
CA GLU A 58 35.40 -27.39 -20.88
C GLU A 58 34.29 -27.91 -19.94
N MET A 59 34.42 -29.14 -19.45
CA MET A 59 33.52 -29.73 -18.45
C MET A 59 33.57 -28.94 -17.12
N GLU A 60 34.77 -28.60 -16.62
CA GLU A 60 34.94 -27.81 -15.39
C GLU A 60 34.40 -26.36 -15.54
N PHE A 61 34.58 -25.76 -16.71
CA PHE A 61 34.01 -24.45 -17.03
C PHE A 61 32.47 -24.52 -17.11
N ALA A 62 31.93 -25.56 -17.74
CA ALA A 62 30.49 -25.82 -17.82
C ALA A 62 29.88 -26.03 -16.42
N GLU A 63 30.55 -26.75 -15.51
CA GLU A 63 30.13 -26.91 -14.11
C GLU A 63 30.14 -25.57 -13.35
N ARG A 64 31.15 -24.72 -13.56
CA ARG A 64 31.20 -23.37 -12.96
C ARG A 64 30.06 -22.47 -13.41
N GLU A 65 29.56 -22.68 -14.63
CA GLU A 65 28.39 -22.00 -15.19
C GLU A 65 27.05 -22.70 -14.87
N GLY A 66 27.06 -23.83 -14.15
CA GLY A 66 25.86 -24.57 -13.76
C GLY A 66 25.22 -25.38 -14.90
N ARG A 67 25.99 -25.78 -15.92
CA ARG A 67 25.53 -26.63 -17.03
C ARG A 67 25.74 -28.11 -16.68
N VAL A 68 24.87 -29.00 -17.18
CA VAL A 68 25.04 -30.46 -16.98
C VAL A 68 25.83 -31.08 -18.10
N ILE A 69 26.79 -31.89 -17.71
CA ILE A 69 27.66 -32.64 -18.61
C ILE A 69 26.96 -33.95 -18.99
N LYS A 70 26.76 -34.21 -20.28
CA LYS A 70 26.18 -35.48 -20.75
C LYS A 70 27.05 -36.67 -20.31
N GLY A 71 26.41 -37.77 -19.90
CA GLY A 71 27.10 -39.00 -19.47
C GLY A 71 28.06 -39.60 -20.52
N GLN A 72 27.87 -39.27 -21.80
CA GLN A 72 28.77 -39.65 -22.89
C GLN A 72 30.15 -38.96 -22.78
N ALA A 73 30.20 -37.70 -22.33
CA ALA A 73 31.46 -36.98 -22.16
C ALA A 73 32.24 -37.50 -20.95
N THR A 74 31.56 -37.76 -19.83
CA THR A 74 32.19 -38.38 -18.65
C THR A 74 32.65 -39.80 -18.91
N ALA A 75 31.83 -40.61 -19.62
CA ALA A 75 32.22 -41.95 -20.05
C ALA A 75 33.43 -41.92 -20.98
N TRP A 76 33.49 -41.00 -21.94
CA TRP A 76 34.62 -40.87 -22.86
C TRP A 76 35.92 -40.49 -22.13
N VAL A 77 35.89 -39.52 -21.20
CA VAL A 77 37.06 -39.17 -20.37
C VAL A 77 37.53 -40.39 -19.56
N GLY A 78 36.59 -41.14 -18.97
CA GLY A 78 36.90 -42.38 -18.24
C GLY A 78 37.49 -43.50 -19.11
N GLU A 79 36.99 -43.67 -20.33
CA GLU A 79 37.54 -44.63 -21.32
C GLU A 79 38.99 -44.26 -21.71
N VAL A 80 39.28 -42.97 -21.90
CA VAL A 80 40.65 -42.49 -22.20
C VAL A 80 41.59 -42.73 -21.02
N ASP A 81 41.15 -42.47 -19.78
CA ASP A 81 41.95 -42.67 -18.56
C ASP A 81 42.27 -44.15 -18.33
N GLU A 82 41.31 -45.05 -18.55
CA GLU A 82 41.53 -46.49 -18.42
C GLU A 82 42.45 -47.02 -19.54
N LEU A 83 42.34 -46.50 -20.76
CA LEU A 83 43.26 -46.83 -21.85
C LEU A 83 44.68 -46.35 -21.54
N LYS A 84 44.83 -45.19 -20.88
CA LYS A 84 46.13 -44.66 -20.45
C LYS A 84 46.79 -45.60 -19.46
N ARG A 85 46.04 -46.04 -18.44
CA ARG A 85 46.49 -47.00 -17.44
C ARG A 85 46.97 -48.31 -18.09
N LYS A 86 46.25 -48.83 -19.08
CA LYS A 86 46.64 -50.03 -19.85
C LYS A 86 47.92 -49.81 -20.66
N CYS A 87 48.07 -48.63 -21.29
CA CYS A 87 49.27 -48.28 -22.04
C CYS A 87 50.51 -48.13 -21.14
N ASP A 88 50.35 -47.55 -19.95
CA ASP A 88 51.44 -47.36 -18.99
C ASP A 88 51.96 -48.71 -18.46
N GLN A 89 51.08 -49.69 -18.23
CA GLN A 89 51.48 -51.06 -17.87
C GLN A 89 52.35 -51.75 -18.96
N ILE A 90 52.10 -51.43 -20.24
CA ILE A 90 52.89 -51.94 -21.37
C ILE A 90 54.25 -51.23 -21.43
N GLN A 91 54.30 -49.94 -21.09
CA GLN A 91 55.55 -49.17 -20.99
C GLN A 91 56.39 -49.58 -19.78
N GLU A 92 55.80 -49.89 -18.62
CA GLU A 92 56.55 -50.39 -17.45
C GLU A 92 57.15 -51.78 -17.70
N ALA A 93 56.46 -52.62 -18.46
CA ALA A 93 56.97 -53.94 -18.84
C ALA A 93 58.28 -53.84 -19.67
N LYS A 94 58.50 -52.72 -20.40
CA LYS A 94 59.72 -52.37 -21.17
C LYS A 94 60.98 -52.31 -20.29
N SER A 95 60.84 -51.98 -19.00
CA SER A 95 61.97 -51.74 -18.08
C SER A 95 62.59 -53.02 -17.48
N SER A 96 62.05 -54.20 -17.80
CA SER A 96 62.59 -55.47 -17.31
C SER A 96 63.69 -56.02 -18.23
N ARG A 97 64.86 -56.38 -17.67
CA ARG A 97 66.04 -56.91 -18.40
C ARG A 97 65.76 -58.17 -19.27
N CYS A 98 64.61 -58.83 -19.10
CA CYS A 98 64.19 -60.01 -19.88
C CYS A 98 63.43 -59.70 -21.18
N PHE A 99 63.17 -58.43 -21.51
CA PHE A 99 62.35 -58.07 -22.68
C PHE A 99 63.06 -58.24 -24.04
N LEU A 100 64.38 -58.15 -24.06
CA LEU A 100 65.14 -58.12 -25.31
C LEU A 100 65.45 -59.52 -25.88
N SER A 101 65.21 -60.63 -25.18
CA SER A 101 65.64 -61.97 -25.63
C SER A 101 64.51 -62.90 -26.11
N CYS A 102 63.23 -62.54 -25.96
CA CYS A 102 62.11 -63.49 -26.19
C CYS A 102 61.14 -63.05 -27.30
N ILE A 103 61.18 -63.72 -28.45
CA ILE A 103 60.40 -63.41 -29.67
C ILE A 103 58.88 -63.56 -29.44
N THR A 104 58.45 -64.55 -28.66
CA THR A 104 57.03 -64.79 -28.35
C THR A 104 56.42 -63.72 -27.46
N LYS A 105 57.19 -63.14 -26.52
CA LYS A 105 56.75 -61.97 -25.73
C LYS A 105 56.67 -60.71 -26.59
N ARG A 106 57.61 -60.48 -27.52
CA ARG A 106 57.56 -59.36 -28.47
C ARG A 106 56.35 -59.41 -29.39
N TYR A 107 56.01 -60.60 -29.90
CA TYR A 107 54.83 -60.77 -30.74
C TYR A 107 53.56 -60.45 -29.95
N ARG A 108 53.39 -61.02 -28.74
CA ARG A 108 52.23 -60.75 -27.86
C ARG A 108 52.05 -59.27 -27.57
N ILE A 109 53.14 -58.55 -27.31
CA ILE A 109 53.11 -57.11 -27.01
C ILE A 109 52.82 -56.30 -28.26
N SER A 110 53.38 -56.66 -29.42
CA SER A 110 53.07 -56.00 -30.69
C SER A 110 51.59 -56.15 -31.07
N THR A 111 50.96 -57.30 -30.82
CA THR A 111 49.49 -57.46 -30.97
C THR A 111 48.71 -56.54 -30.03
N LYS A 112 49.10 -56.45 -28.74
CA LYS A 112 48.45 -55.54 -27.77
C LYS A 112 48.63 -54.07 -28.13
N VAL A 113 49.81 -53.68 -28.63
CA VAL A 113 50.10 -52.32 -29.10
C VAL A 113 49.24 -51.98 -30.32
N ALA A 114 49.05 -52.92 -31.25
CA ALA A 114 48.18 -52.72 -32.41
C ALA A 114 46.69 -52.63 -32.02
N GLU A 115 46.25 -53.39 -31.00
CA GLU A 115 44.90 -53.30 -30.44
C GLU A 115 44.65 -51.92 -29.80
N HIS A 116 45.57 -51.46 -28.94
CA HIS A 116 45.41 -50.14 -28.30
C HIS A 116 45.55 -48.97 -29.28
N LEU A 117 46.36 -49.08 -30.33
CA LEU A 117 46.41 -48.07 -31.39
C LEU A 117 45.07 -47.92 -32.11
N LYS A 118 44.37 -49.03 -32.40
CA LYS A 118 43.00 -48.98 -32.96
C LYS A 118 41.99 -48.38 -31.98
N GLU A 119 42.15 -48.67 -30.70
CA GLU A 119 41.29 -48.13 -29.64
C GLU A 119 41.50 -46.62 -29.47
N ILE A 120 42.75 -46.13 -29.57
CA ILE A 120 43.07 -44.69 -29.62
C ILE A 120 42.43 -44.03 -30.85
N GLU A 121 42.53 -44.64 -32.04
CA GLU A 121 41.90 -44.10 -33.26
C GLU A 121 40.38 -44.00 -33.12
N ARG A 122 39.74 -45.04 -32.58
CA ARG A 122 38.29 -45.03 -32.29
C ARG A 122 37.92 -43.91 -31.30
N LEU A 123 38.68 -43.72 -30.24
CA LEU A 123 38.42 -42.67 -29.25
C LEU A 123 38.69 -41.26 -29.80
N LEU A 124 39.67 -41.10 -30.69
CA LEU A 124 39.94 -39.83 -31.38
C LEU A 124 38.82 -39.44 -32.35
N GLU A 125 38.22 -40.42 -33.05
CA GLU A 125 37.04 -40.21 -33.89
C GLU A 125 35.80 -39.90 -33.04
N GLY A 126 35.55 -40.68 -31.98
CA GLY A 126 34.45 -40.43 -31.04
C GLY A 126 34.52 -39.08 -30.33
N GLY A 127 35.73 -38.66 -29.95
CA GLY A 127 35.96 -37.37 -29.28
C GLY A 127 35.67 -36.15 -30.16
N SER A 128 35.77 -36.29 -31.49
CA SER A 128 35.43 -35.21 -32.43
C SER A 128 33.92 -34.93 -32.56
N SER A 129 33.07 -35.88 -32.12
CA SER A 129 31.61 -35.76 -32.09
C SER A 129 31.08 -35.08 -30.82
N LEU A 130 31.95 -34.69 -29.87
CA LEU A 130 31.55 -34.09 -28.59
C LEU A 130 31.20 -32.58 -28.68
N ALA A 131 31.40 -31.95 -29.84
CA ALA A 131 31.02 -30.56 -30.11
C ALA A 131 29.48 -30.40 -30.06
N GLY A 132 28.94 -30.13 -28.86
CA GLY A 132 27.49 -30.14 -28.57
C GLY A 132 27.08 -30.95 -27.33
N SER A 133 28.04 -31.39 -26.51
CA SER A 133 27.80 -32.28 -25.35
C SER A 133 27.38 -31.57 -24.07
N VAL A 134 27.35 -30.24 -24.09
CA VAL A 134 26.92 -29.42 -22.96
C VAL A 134 25.50 -28.94 -23.26
N ALA A 135 24.54 -29.41 -22.46
CA ALA A 135 23.16 -28.94 -22.53
C ALA A 135 22.81 -28.26 -21.21
N PHE A 136 22.00 -27.20 -21.29
CA PHE A 136 21.38 -26.68 -20.08
C PHE A 136 20.41 -27.73 -19.55
N ASN A 137 20.59 -28.12 -18.28
CA ASN A 137 19.59 -28.92 -17.59
C ASN A 137 18.58 -27.94 -17.00
N TYR A 138 17.61 -27.56 -17.80
CA TYR A 138 16.40 -26.99 -17.25
C TYR A 138 15.48 -28.19 -17.00
N SER A 139 15.23 -28.51 -15.73
CA SER A 139 14.05 -29.29 -15.37
C SER A 139 12.86 -28.72 -16.13
N GLU A 140 11.93 -29.57 -16.60
CA GLU A 140 10.68 -29.10 -17.20
C GLU A 140 10.04 -28.09 -16.24
N VAL A 141 10.07 -26.82 -16.63
CA VAL A 141 9.38 -25.76 -15.89
C VAL A 141 7.90 -26.08 -16.02
N LYS A 142 7.23 -26.31 -14.88
CA LYS A 142 5.77 -26.45 -14.90
C LYS A 142 5.18 -25.15 -15.44
N GLU A 143 4.34 -25.25 -16.46
CA GLU A 143 3.74 -24.08 -17.12
C GLU A 143 2.97 -23.21 -16.12
N VAL A 144 2.14 -23.83 -15.29
CA VAL A 144 1.43 -23.17 -14.18
C VAL A 144 1.30 -24.16 -13.02
N GLU A 145 1.46 -23.70 -11.78
CA GLU A 145 1.20 -24.53 -10.60
C GLU A 145 -0.18 -24.22 -10.03
N HIS A 146 -0.96 -25.27 -9.76
CA HIS A 146 -2.22 -25.11 -9.03
C HIS A 146 -1.96 -24.62 -7.60
N ILE A 147 -2.58 -23.52 -7.22
CA ILE A 147 -2.48 -22.98 -5.86
C ILE A 147 -3.69 -23.47 -5.05
N PRO A 148 -3.48 -24.20 -3.94
CA PRO A 148 -4.57 -24.66 -3.09
C PRO A 148 -5.45 -23.52 -2.58
N GLY A 149 -6.77 -23.66 -2.72
CA GLY A 149 -7.76 -22.67 -2.29
C GLY A 149 -9.18 -23.06 -2.74
N PRO A 150 -10.21 -22.30 -2.32
CA PRO A 150 -11.57 -22.51 -2.80
C PRO A 150 -11.66 -22.29 -4.31
N SER A 151 -12.35 -23.20 -5.02
CA SER A 151 -12.47 -23.19 -6.49
C SER A 151 -13.29 -21.98 -6.99
N ILE A 152 -13.04 -21.51 -8.22
CA ILE A 152 -13.77 -20.38 -8.85
C ILE A 152 -15.27 -20.68 -8.97
N GLN A 153 -15.64 -21.93 -9.25
CA GLN A 153 -17.05 -22.37 -9.34
C GLN A 153 -17.82 -22.21 -8.03
N ASP A 154 -17.11 -22.10 -6.91
CA ASP A 154 -17.69 -21.85 -5.60
C ASP A 154 -17.62 -20.36 -5.18
N GLN A 155 -17.23 -19.45 -6.07
CA GLN A 155 -17.04 -18.02 -5.77
C GLN A 155 -18.17 -17.14 -6.30
N THR A 156 -18.21 -15.91 -5.81
CA THR A 156 -19.25 -14.93 -6.15
C THR A 156 -19.08 -14.43 -7.59
N ALA A 157 -20.17 -13.93 -8.17
CA ALA A 157 -20.15 -13.39 -9.53
C ALA A 157 -19.15 -12.23 -9.66
N SER A 158 -19.03 -11.39 -8.61
CA SER A 158 -18.08 -10.27 -8.57
C SER A 158 -16.63 -10.70 -8.79
N VAL A 159 -16.21 -11.82 -8.20
CA VAL A 159 -14.82 -12.28 -8.32
C VAL A 159 -14.55 -12.79 -9.73
N SER A 160 -15.54 -13.40 -10.37
CA SER A 160 -15.40 -13.86 -11.77
C SER A 160 -15.27 -12.66 -12.72
N GLU A 161 -16.11 -11.63 -12.53
CA GLU A 161 -16.03 -10.37 -13.29
C GLU A 161 -14.65 -9.69 -13.15
N ASP A 162 -14.08 -9.69 -11.94
CA ASP A 162 -12.74 -9.13 -11.69
C ASP A 162 -11.64 -9.95 -12.37
N VAL A 163 -11.72 -11.28 -12.37
CA VAL A 163 -10.73 -12.13 -13.07
C VAL A 163 -10.79 -11.88 -14.58
N ASP A 164 -11.97 -11.85 -15.19
CA ASP A 164 -12.17 -11.56 -16.62
C ASP A 164 -11.57 -10.20 -17.01
N LYS A 165 -11.75 -9.19 -16.16
CA LYS A 165 -11.18 -7.86 -16.35
C LYS A 165 -9.65 -7.90 -16.34
N ILE A 166 -9.03 -8.61 -15.38
CA ILE A 166 -7.57 -8.73 -15.32
C ILE A 166 -7.04 -9.56 -16.51
N MET A 167 -7.73 -10.62 -16.90
CA MET A 167 -7.39 -11.42 -18.10
C MET A 167 -7.41 -10.59 -19.38
N THR A 168 -8.39 -9.69 -19.50
CA THR A 168 -8.46 -8.72 -20.61
C THR A 168 -7.24 -7.79 -20.59
N LEU A 169 -6.90 -7.20 -19.43
CA LEU A 169 -5.73 -6.33 -19.29
C LEU A 169 -4.41 -7.06 -19.59
N LEU A 170 -4.29 -8.32 -19.17
CA LEU A 170 -3.15 -9.17 -19.47
C LEU A 170 -3.00 -9.49 -20.95
N SER A 171 -4.08 -9.46 -21.72
CA SER A 171 -4.04 -9.70 -23.16
C SER A 171 -3.57 -8.48 -23.95
N GLU A 172 -3.58 -7.28 -23.36
CA GLU A 172 -3.15 -6.04 -24.04
C GLU A 172 -1.62 -5.84 -23.93
N ASP A 173 -0.92 -5.70 -25.07
CA ASP A 173 0.54 -5.54 -25.10
C ASP A 173 1.08 -4.31 -24.36
N LYS A 174 0.27 -3.25 -24.23
CA LYS A 174 0.64 -2.01 -23.54
C LYS A 174 0.72 -2.16 -22.02
N ASN A 175 0.01 -3.12 -21.43
CA ASN A 175 -0.04 -3.31 -19.98
C ASN A 175 0.95 -4.41 -19.61
N ARG A 176 2.15 -4.01 -19.15
CA ARG A 176 3.22 -4.94 -18.76
C ARG A 176 3.25 -5.15 -17.26
N ILE A 177 3.04 -4.10 -16.49
CA ILE A 177 2.96 -4.14 -15.03
C ILE A 177 1.54 -3.72 -14.61
N ILE A 178 0.79 -4.65 -14.02
CA ILE A 178 -0.58 -4.44 -13.54
C ILE A 178 -0.55 -4.38 -12.01
N GLY A 179 -1.00 -3.25 -11.44
CA GLY A 179 -1.13 -3.07 -10.00
C GLY A 179 -2.56 -3.31 -9.53
N ILE A 180 -2.78 -4.35 -8.72
CA ILE A 180 -4.08 -4.59 -8.06
C ILE A 180 -3.98 -4.07 -6.65
N TRP A 181 -4.78 -3.08 -6.29
CA TRP A 181 -4.70 -2.45 -4.99
C TRP A 181 -6.07 -2.31 -4.32
N GLY A 182 -6.07 -2.13 -3.01
CA GLY A 182 -7.30 -2.03 -2.23
C GLY A 182 -7.07 -2.33 -0.75
N MET A 183 -8.13 -2.16 0.05
CA MET A 183 -8.08 -2.32 1.50
C MET A 183 -7.58 -3.72 1.94
N GLY A 184 -7.00 -3.80 3.12
CA GLY A 184 -6.67 -5.08 3.75
C GLY A 184 -7.92 -5.96 3.85
N GLY A 185 -7.81 -7.26 3.54
CA GLY A 185 -8.93 -8.19 3.64
C GLY A 185 -9.97 -8.14 2.51
N VAL A 186 -9.81 -7.26 1.49
CA VAL A 186 -10.74 -7.14 0.35
C VAL A 186 -10.71 -8.34 -0.62
N GLY A 187 -9.69 -9.20 -0.55
CA GLY A 187 -9.63 -10.43 -1.34
C GLY A 187 -8.63 -10.44 -2.50
N LYS A 188 -7.71 -9.47 -2.60
CA LYS A 188 -6.68 -9.39 -3.67
C LYS A 188 -5.90 -10.70 -3.89
N THR A 189 -5.39 -11.31 -2.82
CA THR A 189 -4.69 -12.59 -2.86
C THR A 189 -5.57 -13.72 -3.38
N ASN A 190 -6.88 -13.69 -3.07
CA ASN A 190 -7.83 -14.68 -3.61
C ASN A 190 -8.08 -14.42 -5.11
N LEU A 191 -8.22 -13.17 -5.53
CA LEU A 191 -8.40 -12.79 -6.93
C LEU A 191 -7.25 -13.30 -7.79
N VAL A 192 -6.00 -12.99 -7.39
CA VAL A 192 -4.84 -13.42 -8.17
C VAL A 192 -4.66 -14.94 -8.12
N ARG A 193 -5.05 -15.59 -7.02
CA ARG A 193 -5.04 -17.07 -6.94
C ARG A 193 -5.97 -17.70 -7.97
N ASN A 194 -7.18 -17.16 -8.10
CA ASN A 194 -8.14 -17.61 -9.09
C ASN A 194 -7.60 -17.41 -10.50
N LEU A 195 -7.07 -16.21 -10.78
CA LEU A 195 -6.43 -15.90 -12.05
C LEU A 195 -5.34 -16.93 -12.40
N ASN A 196 -4.45 -17.26 -11.45
CA ASN A 196 -3.43 -18.28 -11.66
C ASN A 196 -4.04 -19.65 -11.99
N ASN A 197 -5.07 -20.07 -11.27
CA ASN A 197 -5.70 -21.37 -11.49
C ASN A 197 -6.52 -21.42 -12.79
N GLU A 198 -7.11 -20.30 -13.22
CA GLU A 198 -7.80 -20.20 -14.50
C GLU A 198 -6.82 -20.27 -15.68
N LEU A 199 -5.65 -19.65 -15.54
CA LEU A 199 -4.58 -19.77 -16.51
C LEU A 199 -4.13 -21.23 -16.69
N LEU A 200 -4.12 -22.01 -15.61
CA LEU A 200 -3.85 -23.46 -15.64
C LEU A 200 -4.92 -24.25 -16.42
N GLU A 201 -6.21 -23.91 -16.24
CA GLU A 201 -7.32 -24.60 -16.92
C GLU A 201 -7.36 -24.25 -18.42
N ASN A 202 -6.97 -23.02 -18.78
CA ASN A 202 -7.00 -22.47 -20.15
C ASN A 202 -5.62 -22.40 -20.82
N ASN A 203 -4.69 -23.31 -20.49
CA ASN A 203 -3.29 -23.31 -20.95
C ASN A 203 -3.10 -23.14 -22.48
N SER A 204 -4.07 -23.58 -23.31
CA SER A 204 -3.95 -23.55 -24.77
C SER A 204 -3.89 -22.15 -25.40
N ASN A 205 -4.34 -21.11 -24.68
CA ASN A 205 -4.38 -19.72 -25.18
C ASN A 205 -3.41 -18.79 -24.43
N MET A 206 -2.50 -19.33 -23.61
CA MET A 206 -1.62 -18.52 -22.77
C MET A 206 -0.43 -17.95 -23.57
N PRO A 207 -0.15 -16.62 -23.52
CA PRO A 207 1.01 -16.04 -24.19
C PRO A 207 2.34 -16.27 -23.43
N PHE A 208 2.28 -16.90 -22.25
CA PHE A 208 3.42 -17.12 -21.36
C PHE A 208 3.77 -18.61 -21.33
N ARG A 209 5.08 -18.89 -21.22
CA ARG A 209 5.61 -20.24 -21.05
C ARG A 209 5.64 -20.68 -19.59
N CYS A 210 5.67 -19.74 -18.64
CA CYS A 210 5.49 -20.05 -17.23
C CYS A 210 4.84 -18.92 -16.41
N VAL A 211 4.22 -19.30 -15.28
CA VAL A 211 3.72 -18.39 -14.24
C VAL A 211 4.52 -18.57 -12.95
N LEU A 212 5.04 -17.46 -12.43
CA LEU A 212 5.86 -17.42 -11.22
C LEU A 212 5.08 -16.68 -10.13
N TRP A 213 4.56 -17.41 -9.15
CA TRP A 213 3.94 -16.80 -7.97
C TRP A 213 4.94 -16.65 -6.83
N VAL A 214 5.04 -15.44 -6.29
CA VAL A 214 5.88 -15.12 -5.13
C VAL A 214 5.10 -14.28 -4.13
N THR A 215 5.17 -14.63 -2.85
CA THR A 215 4.54 -13.84 -1.78
C THR A 215 5.58 -12.95 -1.09
N VAL A 216 5.32 -11.64 -1.05
CA VAL A 216 6.24 -10.65 -0.50
C VAL A 216 5.96 -10.43 0.98
N SER A 217 6.96 -10.67 1.82
CA SER A 217 6.87 -10.37 3.25
C SER A 217 7.01 -8.87 3.51
N LYS A 218 6.29 -8.35 4.52
CA LYS A 218 6.43 -6.97 5.02
C LYS A 218 7.88 -6.57 5.26
N ASN A 219 8.65 -7.43 5.92
CA ASN A 219 10.10 -7.31 5.98
C ASN A 219 10.68 -7.91 4.70
N LEU A 220 10.87 -7.07 3.68
CA LEU A 220 11.38 -7.47 2.38
C LEU A 220 12.76 -8.14 2.52
N ASP A 221 12.83 -9.42 2.18
CA ASP A 221 14.07 -10.18 2.05
C ASP A 221 14.23 -10.59 0.58
N ILE A 222 15.04 -9.82 -0.15
CA ILE A 222 15.30 -10.04 -1.57
C ILE A 222 15.87 -11.44 -1.81
N LYS A 223 16.75 -11.94 -0.94
CA LYS A 223 17.37 -13.24 -1.13
C LYS A 223 16.32 -14.35 -1.02
N LYS A 224 15.39 -14.23 -0.08
CA LYS A 224 14.27 -15.18 0.04
C LYS A 224 13.40 -15.19 -1.22
N LEU A 225 13.04 -14.01 -1.75
CA LEU A 225 12.27 -13.91 -2.99
C LEU A 225 13.03 -14.53 -4.18
N GLN A 226 14.32 -14.23 -4.31
CA GLN A 226 15.17 -14.81 -5.33
C GLN A 226 15.20 -16.34 -5.27
N MET A 227 15.30 -16.92 -4.06
CA MET A 227 15.30 -18.37 -3.88
C MET A 227 13.94 -18.99 -4.24
N GLU A 228 12.83 -18.30 -3.94
CA GLU A 228 11.48 -18.74 -4.33
C GLU A 228 11.32 -18.76 -5.86
N ILE A 229 11.74 -17.69 -6.55
CA ILE A 229 11.75 -17.62 -8.02
C ILE A 229 12.67 -18.71 -8.60
N ALA A 230 13.88 -18.85 -8.07
CA ALA A 230 14.86 -19.82 -8.54
C ALA A 230 14.33 -21.26 -8.44
N SER A 231 13.68 -21.59 -7.32
CA SER A 231 13.08 -22.92 -7.12
C SER A 231 12.00 -23.21 -8.16
N ARG A 232 11.16 -22.23 -8.50
CA ARG A 232 10.12 -22.37 -9.54
C ARG A 232 10.71 -22.55 -10.94
N LEU A 233 11.85 -21.93 -11.23
CA LEU A 233 12.57 -22.08 -12.50
C LEU A 233 13.40 -23.38 -12.57
N GLY A 234 13.34 -24.24 -11.54
CA GLY A 234 14.12 -25.47 -11.46
C GLY A 234 15.62 -25.25 -11.19
N LEU A 235 16.02 -24.06 -10.73
CA LEU A 235 17.39 -23.71 -10.36
C LEU A 235 17.70 -24.17 -8.93
N ASN A 236 17.47 -25.45 -8.64
CA ASN A 236 17.57 -26.02 -7.29
C ASN A 236 19.01 -26.25 -6.82
N ASP A 237 19.99 -26.18 -7.73
CA ASP A 237 21.42 -26.37 -7.43
C ASP A 237 22.10 -25.11 -6.85
N LEU A 238 21.35 -24.03 -6.67
CA LEU A 238 21.85 -22.80 -6.06
C LEU A 238 22.10 -23.03 -4.57
N LYS A 239 23.37 -23.18 -4.19
CA LYS A 239 23.77 -23.28 -2.77
C LYS A 239 23.24 -22.07 -2.01
N GLU A 240 22.54 -22.29 -0.90
CA GLU A 240 22.07 -21.23 0.02
C GLU A 240 23.20 -20.29 0.47
N SER A 241 24.45 -20.74 0.43
CA SER A 241 25.65 -19.94 0.71
C SER A 241 26.00 -18.90 -0.37
N SER A 242 25.27 -18.86 -1.49
CA SER A 242 25.50 -17.90 -2.57
C SER A 242 25.00 -16.50 -2.17
N GLY A 243 25.77 -15.47 -2.55
CA GLY A 243 25.36 -14.08 -2.36
C GLY A 243 24.17 -13.71 -3.26
N ALA A 244 23.32 -12.80 -2.79
CA ALA A 244 22.09 -12.37 -3.49
C ALA A 244 22.36 -11.88 -4.93
N ASP A 245 23.47 -11.15 -5.15
CA ASP A 245 23.83 -10.64 -6.48
C ASP A 245 24.11 -11.77 -7.49
N ARG A 246 24.71 -12.88 -7.02
CA ARG A 246 24.99 -14.03 -7.89
C ARG A 246 23.69 -14.71 -8.33
N ILE A 247 22.74 -14.84 -7.40
CA ILE A 247 21.42 -15.41 -7.68
C ILE A 247 20.67 -14.50 -8.66
N ALA A 248 20.70 -13.17 -8.45
CA ALA A 248 20.09 -12.19 -9.36
C ALA A 248 20.61 -12.35 -10.81
N ILE A 249 21.93 -12.47 -11.00
CA ILE A 249 22.52 -12.64 -12.33
C ILE A 249 22.04 -13.92 -13.01
N GLN A 250 21.91 -15.02 -12.26
CA GLN A 250 21.47 -16.31 -12.78
C GLN A 250 19.98 -16.28 -13.14
N LEU A 251 19.14 -15.69 -12.29
CA LEU A 251 17.73 -15.44 -12.56
C LEU A 251 17.55 -14.60 -13.82
N HIS A 252 18.29 -13.49 -13.92
CA HIS A 252 18.17 -12.57 -15.04
C HIS A 252 18.50 -13.24 -16.36
N ARG A 253 19.56 -14.06 -16.41
CA ARG A 253 19.91 -14.82 -17.62
C ARG A 253 18.81 -15.80 -18.00
N ARG A 254 18.27 -16.55 -17.03
CA ARG A 254 17.23 -17.56 -17.26
C ARG A 254 15.93 -16.93 -17.75
N LEU A 255 15.50 -15.84 -17.12
CA LEU A 255 14.24 -15.15 -17.39
C LEU A 255 14.29 -14.36 -18.71
N LYS A 256 15.48 -13.92 -19.15
CA LYS A 256 15.64 -13.21 -20.43
C LYS A 256 15.34 -14.08 -21.66
N GLU A 257 15.37 -15.40 -21.50
CA GLU A 257 15.11 -16.36 -22.58
C GLU A 257 13.68 -16.93 -22.55
N GLU A 258 12.84 -16.55 -21.58
CA GLU A 258 11.50 -17.11 -21.37
C GLU A 258 10.41 -16.05 -21.43
N SER A 259 9.24 -16.37 -21.99
CA SER A 259 8.03 -15.58 -21.72
C SER A 259 7.42 -16.02 -20.40
N PHE A 260 7.20 -15.09 -19.47
CA PHE A 260 6.67 -15.41 -18.16
C PHE A 260 5.74 -14.33 -17.61
N LEU A 261 4.84 -14.77 -16.73
CA LEU A 261 4.05 -13.91 -15.86
C LEU A 261 4.61 -14.03 -14.43
N LEU A 262 5.03 -12.91 -13.84
CA LEU A 262 5.43 -12.85 -12.43
C LEU A 262 4.32 -12.22 -11.59
N ILE A 263 3.81 -12.98 -10.63
CA ILE A 263 2.84 -12.54 -9.63
C ILE A 263 3.60 -12.23 -8.34
N LEU A 264 3.57 -10.97 -7.92
CA LEU A 264 4.10 -10.47 -6.65
C LEU A 264 2.92 -10.19 -5.71
N ASP A 265 2.59 -11.15 -4.84
CA ASP A 265 1.47 -11.02 -3.90
C ASP A 265 1.90 -10.30 -2.61
N ASP A 266 1.07 -9.36 -2.15
CA ASP A 266 1.19 -8.57 -0.92
C ASP A 266 2.47 -7.70 -0.85
N VAL A 267 2.70 -6.87 -1.87
CA VAL A 267 3.84 -5.93 -1.92
C VAL A 267 3.63 -4.76 -0.97
N TRP A 268 4.58 -4.56 -0.05
CA TRP A 268 4.54 -3.51 1.00
C TRP A 268 5.37 -2.27 0.70
N LYS A 269 6.37 -2.39 -0.19
CA LYS A 269 7.28 -1.30 -0.57
C LYS A 269 7.91 -1.61 -1.93
N LYS A 270 8.50 -0.59 -2.55
CA LYS A 270 9.22 -0.74 -3.83
C LYS A 270 10.22 -1.91 -3.80
N ILE A 271 10.14 -2.75 -4.82
CA ILE A 271 11.07 -3.84 -5.08
C ILE A 271 11.91 -3.46 -6.29
N ASP A 272 13.22 -3.48 -6.11
CA ASP A 272 14.18 -3.27 -7.19
C ASP A 272 14.28 -4.55 -8.03
N LEU A 273 13.68 -4.53 -9.22
CA LEU A 273 13.65 -5.68 -10.13
C LEU A 273 15.06 -6.11 -10.59
N ASP A 274 16.00 -5.17 -10.72
CA ASP A 274 17.37 -5.49 -11.12
C ASP A 274 18.08 -6.27 -10.01
N LYS A 275 17.89 -5.84 -8.75
CA LYS A 275 18.38 -6.60 -7.58
C LYS A 275 17.68 -7.95 -7.42
N LEU A 276 16.40 -8.03 -7.78
CA LEU A 276 15.67 -9.30 -7.77
C LEU A 276 16.18 -10.25 -8.88
N GLY A 277 16.80 -9.71 -9.93
CA GLY A 277 17.22 -10.48 -11.10
C GLY A 277 16.10 -10.69 -12.12
N VAL A 278 15.04 -9.88 -12.08
CA VAL A 278 13.92 -9.93 -13.02
C VAL A 278 14.19 -8.93 -14.14
N PRO A 279 14.19 -9.33 -15.43
CA PRO A 279 14.32 -8.42 -16.55
C PRO A 279 13.22 -7.36 -16.53
N ARG A 280 13.60 -6.11 -16.79
CA ARG A 280 12.67 -5.00 -16.91
C ARG A 280 11.69 -5.24 -18.07
N PRO A 281 10.38 -5.05 -17.87
CA PRO A 281 9.40 -5.33 -18.93
C PRO A 281 9.58 -4.49 -20.20
N GLU A 282 10.24 -3.33 -20.12
CA GLU A 282 10.61 -2.51 -21.27
C GLU A 282 11.61 -3.18 -22.21
N ASP A 283 12.51 -3.98 -21.63
CA ASP A 283 13.58 -4.66 -22.35
C ASP A 283 13.20 -6.10 -22.75
N HIS A 284 12.04 -6.59 -22.30
CA HIS A 284 11.61 -7.98 -22.49
C HIS A 284 10.11 -8.09 -22.81
N ARG A 285 9.76 -8.18 -24.10
CA ARG A 285 8.35 -8.24 -24.56
C ARG A 285 7.54 -9.42 -24.01
N GLY A 286 8.19 -10.52 -23.63
CA GLY A 286 7.53 -11.68 -23.02
C GLY A 286 7.37 -11.61 -21.50
N CYS A 287 7.71 -10.50 -20.85
CA CYS A 287 7.65 -10.33 -19.40
C CYS A 287 6.40 -9.53 -19.03
N LYS A 288 5.53 -10.12 -18.20
CA LYS A 288 4.46 -9.38 -17.52
C LYS A 288 4.52 -9.58 -16.02
N ILE A 289 4.11 -8.55 -15.29
CA ILE A 289 4.12 -8.52 -13.82
C ILE A 289 2.72 -8.14 -13.34
N ILE A 290 2.20 -8.90 -12.39
CA ILE A 290 1.06 -8.49 -11.57
C ILE A 290 1.59 -8.31 -10.15
N LEU A 291 1.22 -7.23 -9.51
CA LEU A 291 1.40 -7.10 -8.08
C LEU A 291 0.09 -6.83 -7.36
N THR A 292 -0.04 -7.34 -6.14
CA THR A 292 -1.10 -6.93 -5.23
C THR A 292 -0.54 -6.05 -4.12
N SER A 293 -1.23 -4.96 -3.76
CA SER A 293 -0.81 -4.10 -2.65
C SER A 293 -1.99 -3.52 -1.87
N ARG A 294 -1.74 -3.06 -0.65
CA ARG A 294 -2.69 -2.27 0.13
C ARG A 294 -2.55 -0.76 -0.12
N SER A 295 -1.50 -0.35 -0.82
CA SER A 295 -1.17 1.05 -1.09
C SER A 295 -1.06 1.30 -2.59
N LEU A 296 -1.73 2.36 -3.05
CA LEU A 296 -1.59 2.87 -4.41
C LEU A 296 -0.17 3.40 -4.66
N ASP A 297 0.45 4.03 -3.65
CA ASP A 297 1.81 4.54 -3.78
C ASP A 297 2.83 3.45 -4.05
N VAL A 298 2.66 2.27 -3.45
CA VAL A 298 3.50 1.10 -3.75
C VAL A 298 3.36 0.67 -5.22
N CYS A 299 2.15 0.76 -5.79
CA CYS A 299 1.94 0.49 -7.21
C CYS A 299 2.66 1.52 -8.10
N ARG A 300 2.50 2.81 -7.78
CA ARG A 300 3.18 3.91 -8.47
C ARG A 300 4.71 3.80 -8.37
N ASP A 301 5.23 3.43 -7.20
CA ASP A 301 6.67 3.22 -6.96
C ASP A 301 7.27 2.07 -7.78
N MET A 302 6.43 1.06 -8.05
CA MET A 302 6.72 -0.08 -8.93
C MET A 302 6.51 0.24 -10.41
N LEU A 303 6.13 1.49 -10.74
CA LEU A 303 5.92 1.98 -12.10
C LEU A 303 4.88 1.15 -12.88
N THR A 304 3.74 0.89 -12.25
CA THR A 304 2.60 0.22 -12.89
C THR A 304 2.11 0.95 -14.14
N ASP A 305 1.74 0.20 -15.18
CA ASP A 305 1.13 0.75 -16.40
C ASP A 305 -0.38 1.00 -16.21
N VAL A 306 -1.01 0.17 -15.36
CA VAL A 306 -2.42 0.24 -15.03
C VAL A 306 -2.67 -0.20 -13.60
N GLU A 307 -3.45 0.59 -12.87
CA GLU A 307 -3.88 0.28 -11.51
C GLU A 307 -5.37 -0.08 -11.47
N VAL A 308 -5.68 -1.23 -10.85
CA VAL A 308 -7.04 -1.72 -10.63
C VAL A 308 -7.34 -1.70 -9.15
N LYS A 309 -8.21 -0.77 -8.73
CA LYS A 309 -8.73 -0.74 -7.35
C LYS A 309 -9.79 -1.83 -7.18
N MET A 310 -9.58 -2.73 -6.24
CA MET A 310 -10.55 -3.76 -5.87
C MET A 310 -11.56 -3.19 -4.86
N SER A 311 -12.85 -3.32 -5.17
CA SER A 311 -13.95 -2.89 -4.30
C SER A 311 -14.39 -3.99 -3.33
N VAL A 312 -15.13 -3.61 -2.29
CA VAL A 312 -15.84 -4.54 -1.41
C VAL A 312 -16.93 -5.31 -2.17
N LEU A 313 -17.42 -6.40 -1.58
CA LEU A 313 -18.50 -7.20 -2.17
C LEU A 313 -19.83 -6.45 -2.13
N ARG A 314 -20.67 -6.69 -3.13
CA ARG A 314 -22.07 -6.28 -3.14
C ARG A 314 -22.85 -7.02 -2.06
N ASP A 315 -23.96 -6.44 -1.60
CA ASP A 315 -24.79 -7.01 -0.53
C ASP A 315 -25.22 -8.46 -0.78
N GLU A 316 -25.56 -8.81 -2.03
CA GLU A 316 -25.95 -10.17 -2.39
C GLU A 316 -24.77 -11.15 -2.28
N ASP A 317 -23.61 -10.77 -2.84
CA ASP A 317 -22.37 -11.56 -2.81
C ASP A 317 -21.84 -11.71 -1.37
N ALA A 318 -21.94 -10.64 -0.58
CA ALA A 318 -21.59 -10.61 0.83
C ALA A 318 -22.47 -11.56 1.65
N TRP A 319 -23.79 -11.53 1.44
CA TRP A 319 -24.73 -12.41 2.13
C TRP A 319 -24.53 -13.88 1.77
N GLN A 320 -24.26 -14.18 0.50
CA GLN A 320 -23.93 -15.55 0.05
C GLN A 320 -22.68 -16.06 0.75
N LEU A 321 -21.63 -15.24 0.79
CA LEU A 321 -20.39 -15.58 1.48
C LEU A 321 -20.61 -15.78 2.98
N PHE A 322 -21.32 -14.86 3.65
CA PHE A 322 -21.65 -14.97 5.07
C PHE A 322 -22.39 -16.28 5.39
N SER A 323 -23.42 -16.58 4.61
CA SER A 323 -24.28 -17.75 4.81
C SER A 323 -23.50 -19.06 4.67
N ARG A 324 -22.54 -19.12 3.75
CA ARG A 324 -21.66 -20.29 3.56
C ARG A 324 -20.85 -20.60 4.82
N TYR A 325 -20.31 -19.58 5.49
CA TYR A 325 -19.47 -19.76 6.69
C TYR A 325 -20.30 -19.94 7.97
N ALA A 326 -21.43 -19.24 8.09
CA ALA A 326 -22.33 -19.36 9.23
C ALA A 326 -23.19 -20.64 9.20
N THR A 327 -23.30 -21.30 8.05
CA THR A 327 -24.08 -22.54 7.78
C THR A 327 -25.59 -22.39 8.03
N ASP A 328 -26.35 -23.49 7.98
CA ASP A 328 -27.82 -23.52 7.98
C ASP A 328 -28.52 -22.79 9.13
N VAL A 329 -27.79 -22.45 10.20
CA VAL A 329 -28.30 -21.69 11.36
C VAL A 329 -28.89 -20.33 10.95
N VAL A 330 -28.37 -19.71 9.89
CA VAL A 330 -28.87 -18.40 9.42
C VAL A 330 -30.22 -18.46 8.71
N SER A 331 -30.71 -19.66 8.37
CA SER A 331 -32.02 -19.90 7.75
C SER A 331 -33.18 -19.92 8.76
N SER A 332 -32.88 -19.82 10.06
CA SER A 332 -33.90 -19.73 11.12
C SER A 332 -34.47 -18.31 11.22
N ASP A 333 -35.79 -18.16 11.14
CA ASP A 333 -36.51 -16.88 11.17
C ASP A 333 -36.13 -15.99 12.38
N HIS A 334 -35.77 -16.60 13.51
CA HIS A 334 -35.37 -15.86 14.72
C HIS A 334 -33.91 -15.37 14.71
N ILE A 335 -33.07 -15.91 13.82
CA ILE A 335 -31.64 -15.59 13.71
C ILE A 335 -31.37 -14.74 12.47
N THR A 336 -32.06 -15.00 11.36
CA THR A 336 -31.86 -14.31 10.07
C THR A 336 -31.80 -12.78 10.20
N PRO A 337 -32.65 -12.09 11.00
CA PRO A 337 -32.57 -10.64 11.14
C PRO A 337 -31.23 -10.17 11.73
N PHE A 338 -30.75 -10.85 12.78
CA PHE A 338 -29.46 -10.53 13.41
C PHE A 338 -28.29 -10.92 12.53
N ALA A 339 -28.36 -12.07 11.83
CA ALA A 339 -27.33 -12.49 10.89
C ALA A 339 -27.17 -11.51 9.74
N LYS A 340 -28.28 -11.04 9.15
CA LYS A 340 -28.26 -10.00 8.11
C LYS A 340 -27.71 -8.68 8.63
N ALA A 341 -28.06 -8.29 9.86
CA ALA A 341 -27.50 -7.09 10.47
C ALA A 341 -25.99 -7.21 10.65
N ILE A 342 -25.48 -8.31 11.22
CA ILE A 342 -24.02 -8.54 11.36
C ILE A 342 -23.32 -8.52 10.00
N CYS A 343 -23.90 -9.14 8.98
CA CYS A 343 -23.33 -9.14 7.63
C CYS A 343 -23.23 -7.72 7.05
N ARG A 344 -24.23 -6.86 7.29
CA ARG A 344 -24.22 -5.46 6.84
C ARG A 344 -23.14 -4.64 7.54
N GLU A 345 -22.92 -4.89 8.83
CA GLU A 345 -21.89 -4.19 9.62
C GLU A 345 -20.47 -4.61 9.20
N CYS A 346 -20.32 -5.64 8.36
CA CYS A 346 -19.05 -5.97 7.70
C CYS A 346 -18.81 -5.15 6.42
N GLU A 347 -19.80 -4.37 5.95
CA GLU A 347 -19.78 -3.51 4.75
C GLU A 347 -19.13 -4.17 3.52
N GLY A 348 -19.49 -5.43 3.25
CA GLY A 348 -18.99 -6.14 2.07
C GLY A 348 -17.52 -6.58 2.16
N LEU A 349 -16.81 -6.33 3.26
CA LEU A 349 -15.40 -6.74 3.42
C LEU A 349 -15.28 -8.26 3.62
N PRO A 350 -14.69 -9.02 2.68
CA PRO A 350 -14.67 -10.49 2.75
C PRO A 350 -14.03 -11.05 4.01
N LEU A 351 -12.91 -10.48 4.47
CA LEU A 351 -12.24 -10.94 5.69
C LEU A 351 -13.15 -10.81 6.92
N ALA A 352 -13.89 -9.69 7.05
CA ALA A 352 -14.82 -9.48 8.14
C ALA A 352 -16.00 -10.46 8.04
N ILE A 353 -16.59 -10.59 6.85
CA ILE A 353 -17.71 -11.50 6.57
C ILE A 353 -17.36 -12.95 6.95
N ILE A 354 -16.20 -13.44 6.50
CA ILE A 354 -15.72 -14.80 6.76
C ILE A 354 -15.49 -14.99 8.25
N THR A 355 -14.79 -14.05 8.90
CA THR A 355 -14.47 -14.12 10.32
C THR A 355 -15.73 -14.16 11.18
N MET A 356 -16.68 -13.25 10.90
CA MET A 356 -17.94 -13.18 11.63
C MET A 356 -18.82 -14.39 11.35
N GLY A 357 -18.94 -14.83 10.09
CA GLY A 357 -19.68 -16.04 9.75
C GLY A 357 -19.12 -17.29 10.47
N ALA A 358 -17.80 -17.44 10.50
CA ALA A 358 -17.13 -18.54 11.19
C ALA A 358 -17.31 -18.46 12.72
N ALA A 359 -17.18 -17.28 13.32
CA ALA A 359 -17.36 -17.08 14.76
C ALA A 359 -18.79 -17.41 15.23
N MET A 360 -19.77 -17.15 14.37
CA MET A 360 -21.19 -17.40 14.65
C MET A 360 -21.66 -18.81 14.26
N ARG A 361 -20.79 -19.61 13.64
CA ARG A 361 -21.11 -20.97 13.19
C ARG A 361 -21.59 -21.85 14.35
N GLY A 362 -22.73 -22.51 14.15
CA GLY A 362 -23.32 -23.43 15.13
C GLY A 362 -24.01 -22.77 16.33
N LYS A 363 -24.04 -21.44 16.44
CA LYS A 363 -24.69 -20.71 17.55
C LYS A 363 -26.21 -20.65 17.34
N LYS A 364 -26.96 -21.55 17.98
CA LYS A 364 -28.43 -21.65 17.79
C LYS A 364 -29.28 -20.67 18.61
N ASN A 365 -28.70 -19.97 19.59
CA ASN A 365 -29.43 -19.06 20.48
C ASN A 365 -29.44 -17.62 19.91
N PRO A 366 -30.60 -17.02 19.58
CA PRO A 366 -30.69 -15.66 19.05
C PRO A 366 -30.04 -14.59 19.93
N GLU A 367 -30.05 -14.75 21.25
CA GLU A 367 -29.45 -13.76 22.17
C GLU A 367 -27.93 -13.67 22.00
N VAL A 368 -27.27 -14.75 21.56
CA VAL A 368 -25.84 -14.72 21.24
C VAL A 368 -25.57 -13.85 20.02
N TRP A 369 -26.45 -13.88 19.01
CA TRP A 369 -26.36 -13.05 17.82
C TRP A 369 -26.64 -11.59 18.13
N LYS A 370 -27.66 -11.32 18.93
CA LYS A 370 -27.98 -9.98 19.41
C LYS A 370 -26.83 -9.39 20.23
N HIS A 371 -26.22 -10.19 21.11
CA HIS A 371 -25.04 -9.78 21.86
C HIS A 371 -23.87 -9.46 20.93
N ALA A 372 -23.57 -10.33 19.96
CA ALA A 372 -22.49 -10.11 19.01
C ALA A 372 -22.69 -8.83 18.19
N LEU A 373 -23.90 -8.61 17.68
CA LEU A 373 -24.27 -7.37 16.98
C LEU A 373 -24.07 -6.12 17.86
N ASN A 374 -24.46 -6.18 19.13
CA ASN A 374 -24.27 -5.06 20.04
C ASN A 374 -22.79 -4.78 20.37
N GLN A 375 -21.92 -5.80 20.36
CA GLN A 375 -20.47 -5.61 20.53
C GLN A 375 -19.85 -4.98 19.29
N LEU A 376 -20.25 -5.45 18.10
CA LEU A 376 -19.77 -4.94 16.82
C LEU A 376 -20.08 -3.44 16.67
N ARG A 377 -21.32 -3.03 16.94
CA ARG A 377 -21.75 -1.61 16.98
C ARG A 377 -21.05 -0.73 18.01
N ARG A 378 -20.29 -1.34 18.92
CA ARG A 378 -19.48 -0.64 19.93
C ARG A 378 -18.00 -0.71 19.60
N SER A 379 -17.66 -1.23 18.42
CA SER A 379 -16.29 -1.47 17.94
C SER A 379 -15.50 -2.40 18.86
N VAL A 380 -16.18 -3.31 19.56
CA VAL A 380 -15.58 -4.28 20.48
C VAL A 380 -15.53 -5.66 19.81
N PRO A 381 -14.38 -6.37 19.82
CA PRO A 381 -14.29 -7.74 19.34
C PRO A 381 -15.35 -8.64 19.99
N CYS A 382 -16.31 -9.13 19.20
CA CYS A 382 -17.51 -9.78 19.73
C CYS A 382 -17.29 -11.24 20.17
N ALA A 383 -16.18 -11.85 19.77
CA ALA A 383 -15.87 -13.25 20.02
C ALA A 383 -14.36 -13.50 20.05
N ALA A 384 -13.96 -14.60 20.69
CA ALA A 384 -12.58 -15.09 20.63
C ALA A 384 -12.20 -15.39 19.18
N GLY A 385 -11.09 -14.82 18.71
CA GLY A 385 -10.60 -14.95 17.34
C GLY A 385 -10.85 -13.74 16.45
N VAL A 386 -11.86 -12.89 16.71
CA VAL A 386 -12.10 -11.68 15.89
C VAL A 386 -10.90 -10.72 15.97
N GLU A 387 -10.34 -10.55 17.15
CA GLU A 387 -9.14 -9.72 17.32
C GLU A 387 -7.94 -10.27 16.51
N GLU A 388 -7.69 -11.58 16.59
CA GLU A 388 -6.55 -12.24 15.93
C GLU A 388 -6.70 -12.35 14.40
N GLU A 389 -7.90 -12.68 13.93
CA GLU A 389 -8.16 -13.03 12.52
C GLU A 389 -8.65 -11.83 11.69
N LEU A 390 -9.17 -10.77 12.32
CA LEU A 390 -9.66 -9.56 11.63
C LEU A 390 -8.86 -8.32 12.03
N TYR A 391 -8.83 -7.96 13.32
CA TYR A 391 -8.32 -6.65 13.73
C TYR A 391 -6.79 -6.56 13.59
N LYS A 392 -6.04 -7.58 14.01
CA LYS A 392 -4.58 -7.61 13.86
C LYS A 392 -4.12 -7.59 12.39
N PRO A 393 -4.69 -8.39 11.46
CA PRO A 393 -4.36 -8.31 10.04
C PRO A 393 -4.67 -6.95 9.41
N LEU A 394 -5.76 -6.29 9.82
CA LEU A 394 -6.12 -4.95 9.34
C LEU A 394 -5.23 -3.86 9.96
N LYS A 395 -4.85 -4.00 11.24
CA LYS A 395 -3.89 -3.12 11.91
C LYS A 395 -2.55 -3.03 11.18
N TRP A 396 -2.16 -4.03 10.41
CA TRP A 396 -0.92 -3.95 9.63
C TRP A 396 -0.87 -2.80 8.64
N SER A 397 -2.02 -2.40 8.07
CA SER A 397 -2.12 -1.22 7.20
C SER A 397 -1.85 0.08 7.97
N TYR A 398 -2.32 0.16 9.22
CA TYR A 398 -1.98 1.26 10.12
C TYR A 398 -0.49 1.24 10.52
N ASP A 399 0.05 0.06 10.81
CA ASP A 399 1.44 -0.09 11.22
C ASP A 399 2.43 0.30 10.12
N SER A 400 2.06 0.12 8.85
CA SER A 400 2.86 0.51 7.69
C SER A 400 2.81 2.00 7.37
N LEU A 401 1.92 2.79 7.98
CA LEU A 401 1.92 4.25 7.78
C LEU A 401 3.24 4.85 8.25
N GLU A 402 3.84 5.67 7.40
CA GLU A 402 5.07 6.38 7.71
C GLU A 402 4.76 7.71 8.40
N GLY A 403 5.39 7.93 9.56
CA GLY A 403 5.24 9.17 10.33
C GLY A 403 4.17 9.11 11.41
N LYS A 404 4.49 9.78 12.54
CA LYS A 404 3.59 9.87 13.69
C LYS A 404 2.32 10.66 13.36
N ASP A 405 2.46 11.73 12.58
CA ASP A 405 1.36 12.63 12.24
C ASP A 405 0.28 11.93 11.44
N LEU A 406 0.68 11.11 10.45
CA LEU A 406 -0.25 10.34 9.61
C LEU A 406 -1.06 9.35 10.46
N LYS A 407 -0.39 8.65 11.39
CA LYS A 407 -1.03 7.73 12.34
C LYS A 407 -1.99 8.44 13.28
N THR A 408 -1.61 9.56 13.87
CA THR A 408 -2.46 10.29 14.83
C THR A 408 -3.64 10.98 14.15
N CYS A 409 -3.49 11.45 12.92
CA CYS A 409 -4.55 12.01 12.07
C CYS A 409 -5.55 10.93 11.64
N PHE A 410 -5.07 9.75 11.25
CA PHE A 410 -5.92 8.58 11.00
C PHE A 410 -6.78 8.21 12.21
N LEU A 411 -6.17 8.08 13.40
CA LEU A 411 -6.90 7.80 14.63
C LEU A 411 -7.84 8.95 15.06
N TYR A 412 -7.66 10.16 14.56
CA TYR A 412 -8.60 11.26 14.80
C TYR A 412 -9.88 11.08 13.99
N CYS A 413 -9.78 10.56 12.77
CA CYS A 413 -10.93 10.34 11.88
C CYS A 413 -11.93 9.32 12.46
N SER A 414 -11.49 8.41 13.34
CA SER A 414 -12.37 7.44 13.99
C SER A 414 -13.30 8.06 15.04
N LEU A 415 -13.10 9.33 15.43
CA LEU A 415 -14.00 10.05 16.33
C LEU A 415 -15.36 10.35 15.67
N PHE A 416 -15.43 10.32 14.34
CA PHE A 416 -16.65 10.52 13.56
C PHE A 416 -17.48 9.22 13.51
N PRO A 417 -18.82 9.29 13.36
CA PRO A 417 -19.67 8.10 13.32
C PRO A 417 -19.49 7.34 12.00
N GLU A 418 -20.04 6.14 11.95
CA GLU A 418 -20.18 5.32 10.73
C GLU A 418 -20.86 6.14 9.62
N ASP A 419 -20.45 5.88 8.37
CA ASP A 419 -20.92 6.57 7.16
C ASP A 419 -20.80 8.11 7.13
N PHE A 420 -20.13 8.72 8.10
CA PHE A 420 -20.08 10.18 8.19
C PHE A 420 -19.14 10.78 7.12
N SER A 421 -19.73 11.59 6.25
CA SER A 421 -18.98 12.39 5.26
C SER A 421 -18.34 13.60 5.94
N ILE A 422 -17.06 13.48 6.30
CA ILE A 422 -16.30 14.56 6.93
C ILE A 422 -15.84 15.53 5.86
N LYS A 423 -16.15 16.82 6.00
CA LYS A 423 -15.58 17.84 5.10
C LYS A 423 -14.08 17.94 5.33
N ILE A 424 -13.32 17.90 4.24
CA ILE A 424 -11.86 17.98 4.26
C ILE A 424 -11.40 19.25 4.97
N ASP A 425 -11.99 20.40 4.62
CA ASP A 425 -11.64 21.70 5.21
C ASP A 425 -11.81 21.69 6.74
N GLU A 426 -12.93 21.14 7.23
CA GLU A 426 -13.22 21.05 8.66
C GLU A 426 -12.24 20.10 9.36
N LEU A 427 -11.93 18.96 8.75
CA LEU A 427 -10.98 17.96 9.28
C LEU A 427 -9.57 18.56 9.45
N VAL A 428 -9.09 19.32 8.48
CA VAL A 428 -7.78 19.99 8.57
C VAL A 428 -7.75 21.01 9.72
N TRP A 429 -8.83 21.77 9.91
CA TRP A 429 -8.95 22.69 11.06
C TRP A 429 -9.00 21.95 12.40
N TYR A 430 -9.64 20.78 12.49
CA TYR A 430 -9.59 19.94 13.68
C TYR A 430 -8.16 19.48 13.99
N TRP A 431 -7.42 19.02 12.99
CA TRP A 431 -6.03 18.59 13.15
C TRP A 431 -5.11 19.72 13.59
N LEU A 432 -5.29 20.93 13.04
CA LEU A 432 -4.56 22.13 13.48
C LEU A 432 -4.90 22.47 14.93
N ALA A 433 -6.18 22.48 15.29
CA ALA A 433 -6.65 22.87 16.62
C ALA A 433 -6.26 21.86 17.71
N GLU A 434 -6.26 20.56 17.42
CA GLU A 434 -5.74 19.57 18.37
C GLU A 434 -4.20 19.65 18.51
N GLY A 435 -3.52 20.16 17.47
CA GLY A 435 -2.06 20.27 17.39
C GLY A 435 -1.40 19.04 16.76
N LEU A 436 -2.10 18.37 15.84
CA LEU A 436 -1.54 17.32 14.98
C LEU A 436 -0.78 17.90 13.79
N ILE A 437 -1.13 19.12 13.40
CA ILE A 437 -0.39 19.95 12.43
C ILE A 437 0.17 21.17 13.18
N ASP A 438 1.37 21.64 12.80
CA ASP A 438 2.04 22.77 13.47
C ASP A 438 1.27 24.07 13.23
N ASP A 439 0.84 24.72 14.31
CA ASP A 439 0.05 25.96 14.27
C ASP A 439 0.87 27.21 13.96
N ARG A 440 2.21 27.09 13.89
CA ARG A 440 3.11 28.16 13.43
C ARG A 440 3.17 28.29 11.91
N GLU A 441 2.71 27.27 11.18
CA GLU A 441 2.66 27.26 9.73
C GLU A 441 1.61 28.26 9.21
N LYS A 442 1.89 28.89 8.06
CA LYS A 442 0.94 29.78 7.37
C LYS A 442 -0.23 28.97 6.83
N TYR A 443 -1.35 29.64 6.53
CA TYR A 443 -2.54 29.03 5.94
C TYR A 443 -2.23 27.98 4.86
N ASP A 444 -1.45 28.36 3.85
CA ASP A 444 -1.13 27.48 2.71
C ASP A 444 -0.35 26.23 3.09
N ASP A 445 0.59 26.40 4.02
CA ASP A 445 1.52 25.34 4.40
C ASP A 445 0.76 24.26 5.18
N PHE A 446 0.03 24.67 6.22
CA PHE A 446 -0.73 23.72 7.06
C PHE A 446 -1.88 23.09 6.28
N TYR A 447 -2.54 23.87 5.41
CA TYR A 447 -3.66 23.38 4.63
C TYR A 447 -3.20 22.35 3.60
N SER A 448 -2.16 22.68 2.81
CA SER A 448 -1.58 21.75 1.83
C SER A 448 -1.04 20.49 2.50
N ARG A 449 -0.44 20.62 3.69
CA ARG A 449 -0.02 19.48 4.51
C ARG A 449 -1.21 18.62 4.92
N GLY A 450 -2.30 19.23 5.38
CA GLY A 450 -3.55 18.54 5.71
C GLY A 450 -4.10 17.74 4.52
N ILE A 451 -4.18 18.37 3.34
CA ILE A 451 -4.59 17.69 2.10
C ILE A 451 -3.67 16.51 1.78
N SER A 452 -2.35 16.71 1.85
CA SER A 452 -1.38 15.64 1.60
C SER A 452 -1.54 14.46 2.57
N LEU A 453 -1.79 14.71 3.85
CA LEU A 453 -2.06 13.65 4.83
C LEU A 453 -3.34 12.86 4.47
N ILE A 454 -4.39 13.55 4.03
CA ILE A 454 -5.65 12.91 3.61
C ILE A 454 -5.44 12.04 2.37
N GLU A 455 -4.76 12.56 1.34
CA GLU A 455 -4.49 11.80 0.12
C GLU A 455 -3.60 10.58 0.41
N ASN A 456 -2.59 10.70 1.27
CA ASN A 456 -1.78 9.55 1.69
C ASN A 456 -2.60 8.46 2.43
N LEU A 457 -3.58 8.86 3.23
CA LEU A 457 -4.51 7.92 3.89
C LEU A 457 -5.46 7.26 2.89
N LYS A 458 -5.89 7.98 1.86
CA LYS A 458 -6.70 7.44 0.75
C LYS A 458 -5.90 6.46 -0.10
N ASP A 459 -4.66 6.81 -0.46
CA ASP A 459 -3.75 5.96 -1.21
C ASP A 459 -3.40 4.68 -0.43
N SER A 460 -3.41 4.74 0.91
CA SER A 460 -3.26 3.58 1.80
C SER A 460 -4.55 2.77 2.03
N CYS A 461 -5.66 3.13 1.36
CA CYS A 461 -6.99 2.53 1.54
C CYS A 461 -7.52 2.55 2.98
N LEU A 462 -7.13 3.56 3.76
CA LEU A 462 -7.58 3.76 5.14
C LEU A 462 -8.65 4.83 5.27
N LEU A 463 -8.70 5.74 4.29
CA LEU A 463 -9.83 6.64 4.04
C LEU A 463 -10.31 6.44 2.60
N GLU A 464 -11.54 6.87 2.34
CA GLU A 464 -12.13 6.91 1.02
C GLU A 464 -12.87 8.23 0.80
N ASP A 465 -13.20 8.51 -0.46
CA ASP A 465 -14.02 9.66 -0.80
C ASP A 465 -15.41 9.52 -0.15
N GLY A 466 -15.89 10.62 0.42
CA GLY A 466 -17.20 10.68 1.02
C GLY A 466 -18.34 10.74 0.00
N SER A 467 -19.55 10.94 0.50
CA SER A 467 -20.78 11.03 -0.31
C SER A 467 -20.82 12.24 -1.26
N SER A 468 -20.03 13.27 -0.99
CA SER A 468 -19.96 14.50 -1.79
C SER A 468 -18.52 14.92 -2.06
N GLU A 469 -18.31 15.67 -3.14
CA GLU A 469 -17.01 16.26 -3.46
C GLU A 469 -16.48 17.10 -2.27
N GLY A 470 -15.18 17.03 -2.03
CA GLY A 470 -14.54 17.71 -0.89
C GLY A 470 -14.79 17.06 0.47
N THR A 471 -15.29 15.82 0.51
CA THR A 471 -15.48 15.06 1.75
C THR A 471 -14.77 13.71 1.73
N VAL A 472 -14.44 13.21 2.91
CA VAL A 472 -13.84 11.89 3.13
C VAL A 472 -14.61 11.11 4.18
N LYS A 473 -14.54 9.79 4.11
CA LYS A 473 -15.09 8.89 5.13
C LYS A 473 -14.14 7.74 5.42
N MET A 474 -14.40 7.06 6.52
CA MET A 474 -13.69 5.84 6.92
C MET A 474 -14.68 4.68 6.84
N HIS A 475 -14.30 3.62 6.15
CA HIS A 475 -15.08 2.37 6.09
C HIS A 475 -15.29 1.83 7.51
N ASP A 476 -16.47 1.28 7.80
CA ASP A 476 -16.90 0.93 9.17
C ASP A 476 -15.96 -0.06 9.87
N VAL A 477 -15.53 -1.13 9.20
CA VAL A 477 -14.57 -2.08 9.78
C VAL A 477 -13.19 -1.43 10.02
N VAL A 478 -12.75 -0.49 9.17
CA VAL A 478 -11.50 0.27 9.39
C VAL A 478 -11.66 1.20 10.59
N ARG A 479 -12.83 1.82 10.73
CA ARG A 479 -13.19 2.64 11.88
C ARG A 479 -13.19 1.83 13.16
N ASP A 480 -13.78 0.65 13.17
CA ASP A 480 -13.77 -0.25 14.32
C ASP A 480 -12.36 -0.63 14.76
N VAL A 481 -11.51 -1.00 13.80
CA VAL A 481 -10.09 -1.29 14.06
C VAL A 481 -9.37 -0.04 14.59
N SER A 482 -9.70 1.14 14.09
CA SER A 482 -9.11 2.40 14.55
C SER A 482 -9.51 2.74 15.99
N ILE A 483 -10.79 2.52 16.34
CA ILE A 483 -11.30 2.71 17.71
C ILE A 483 -10.63 1.70 18.65
N TRP A 484 -10.50 0.45 18.22
CA TRP A 484 -9.77 -0.57 18.97
C TRP A 484 -8.31 -0.16 19.20
N ILE A 485 -7.57 0.20 18.14
CA ILE A 485 -6.18 0.69 18.26
C ILE A 485 -6.08 1.86 19.25
N ALA A 486 -6.98 2.85 19.11
CA ALA A 486 -6.97 4.05 19.95
C ALA A 486 -7.39 3.80 21.41
N SER A 487 -8.03 2.67 21.71
CA SER A 487 -8.49 2.33 23.07
C SER A 487 -7.62 1.27 23.76
N THR A 488 -6.90 0.43 23.01
CA THR A 488 -6.13 -0.70 23.56
C THR A 488 -4.63 -0.68 23.23
N CYS A 489 -4.19 -0.01 22.17
CA CYS A 489 -2.84 -0.15 21.62
C CYS A 489 -1.99 1.13 21.68
N SER A 490 -2.36 2.13 22.50
CA SER A 490 -1.58 3.36 22.61
C SER A 490 -0.27 3.15 23.36
N GLU A 491 0.83 3.55 22.72
CA GLU A 491 2.19 3.42 23.29
C GLU A 491 2.42 4.35 24.49
N ASP A 492 1.74 5.51 24.51
CA ASP A 492 1.81 6.50 25.59
C ASP A 492 0.75 6.28 26.69
N GLY A 493 -0.04 5.20 26.60
CA GLY A 493 -1.13 4.89 27.53
C GLY A 493 -2.38 5.76 27.37
N SER A 494 -2.35 6.75 26.48
CA SER A 494 -3.48 7.66 26.26
C SER A 494 -4.56 7.00 25.41
N LYS A 495 -5.83 7.06 25.83
CA LYS A 495 -6.93 6.32 25.20
C LYS A 495 -7.93 7.26 24.55
N SER A 496 -8.62 6.77 23.53
CA SER A 496 -9.80 7.45 22.98
C SER A 496 -11.07 6.75 23.42
N LEU A 497 -12.08 7.52 23.83
CA LEU A 497 -13.44 7.04 24.07
C LEU A 497 -14.33 7.48 22.91
N VAL A 498 -14.74 6.51 22.09
CA VAL A 498 -15.62 6.77 20.94
C VAL A 498 -16.95 6.06 21.16
N ARG A 499 -18.02 6.86 21.13
CA ARG A 499 -19.43 6.46 21.26
C ARG A 499 -20.29 7.18 20.22
N SER A 500 -19.69 7.59 19.11
CA SER A 500 -20.34 8.36 18.05
C SER A 500 -21.35 7.52 17.29
N GLY A 501 -22.59 7.99 17.13
CA GLY A 501 -23.61 7.27 16.36
C GLY A 501 -24.30 6.12 17.10
N ASN A 502 -23.98 5.87 18.37
CA ASN A 502 -24.48 4.72 19.13
C ASN A 502 -25.95 4.82 19.60
N GLY A 503 -26.65 5.93 19.34
CA GLY A 503 -28.03 6.14 19.78
C GLY A 503 -28.19 6.28 21.30
N LEU A 504 -27.15 6.78 21.98
CA LEU A 504 -27.15 6.95 23.43
C LEU A 504 -28.09 8.09 23.86
N LYS A 505 -28.77 7.91 24.99
CA LYS A 505 -29.58 8.97 25.63
C LYS A 505 -28.87 9.66 26.79
N GLU A 506 -27.90 8.98 27.39
CA GLU A 506 -27.14 9.45 28.55
C GLU A 506 -25.69 8.96 28.45
N ILE A 507 -24.77 9.70 29.08
CA ILE A 507 -23.36 9.32 29.21
C ILE A 507 -23.15 8.69 30.60
N SER A 508 -22.45 7.56 30.65
CA SER A 508 -22.00 7.00 31.92
C SER A 508 -20.76 7.73 32.41
N ALA A 509 -20.84 8.43 33.55
CA ALA A 509 -19.70 9.14 34.14
C ALA A 509 -18.50 8.22 34.41
N THR A 510 -18.74 6.92 34.64
CA THR A 510 -17.67 5.93 34.86
C THR A 510 -16.83 5.63 33.61
N GLU A 511 -17.30 5.95 32.41
CA GLU A 511 -16.51 5.82 31.18
C GLU A 511 -15.52 6.99 31.02
N LEU A 512 -15.76 8.12 31.70
CA LEU A 512 -14.97 9.33 31.62
C LEU A 512 -13.82 9.29 32.65
N SER A 513 -12.62 8.91 32.18
CA SER A 513 -11.42 8.73 33.02
C SER A 513 -10.27 9.64 32.60
N SER A 514 -9.24 9.74 33.45
CA SER A 514 -8.11 10.68 33.26
C SER A 514 -7.17 10.26 32.15
N SER A 515 -7.14 8.98 31.81
CA SER A 515 -6.34 8.44 30.70
C SER A 515 -6.86 8.80 29.30
N LEU A 516 -8.02 9.47 29.21
CA LEU A 516 -8.64 9.78 27.92
C LEU A 516 -8.02 11.03 27.30
N LYS A 517 -7.58 10.90 26.05
CA LYS A 517 -7.06 12.01 25.23
C LYS A 517 -8.10 12.59 24.28
N ARG A 518 -9.01 11.75 23.79
CA ARG A 518 -10.07 12.13 22.85
C ARG A 518 -11.38 11.48 23.27
N VAL A 519 -12.44 12.28 23.28
CA VAL A 519 -13.76 11.85 23.71
C VAL A 519 -14.78 12.27 22.65
N SER A 520 -15.54 11.32 22.12
CA SER A 520 -16.58 11.59 21.12
C SER A 520 -17.88 10.90 21.46
N PHE A 521 -18.93 11.69 21.61
CA PHE A 521 -20.33 11.27 21.74
C PHE A 521 -21.21 11.96 20.68
N MET A 522 -20.64 12.33 19.54
CA MET A 522 -21.38 12.98 18.47
C MET A 522 -22.47 12.07 17.87
N ASN A 523 -23.48 12.70 17.27
CA ASN A 523 -24.59 12.04 16.57
C ASN A 523 -25.30 10.98 17.45
N ASN A 524 -25.62 11.35 18.69
CA ASN A 524 -26.44 10.55 19.60
C ASN A 524 -27.78 11.24 19.90
N ASP A 525 -28.60 10.62 20.74
CA ASP A 525 -29.87 11.14 21.24
C ASP A 525 -29.72 11.68 22.68
N LEU A 526 -28.56 12.24 23.04
CA LEU A 526 -28.30 12.65 24.43
C LEU A 526 -29.30 13.69 24.91
N GLU A 527 -29.98 13.38 26.02
CA GLU A 527 -30.98 14.25 26.64
C GLU A 527 -30.37 15.06 27.79
N ARG A 528 -29.33 14.52 28.43
CA ARG A 528 -28.61 15.17 29.53
C ARG A 528 -27.15 14.72 29.61
N LEU A 529 -26.30 15.60 30.13
CA LEU A 529 -24.92 15.30 30.51
C LEU A 529 -24.82 15.06 32.02
N PRO A 530 -23.81 14.32 32.50
CA PRO A 530 -23.58 14.16 33.94
C PRO A 530 -23.35 15.51 34.63
N ASP A 531 -24.12 15.79 35.67
CA ASP A 531 -24.12 17.03 36.46
C ASP A 531 -23.68 16.82 37.93
N ASP A 532 -23.97 15.65 38.49
CA ASP A 532 -23.71 15.32 39.89
C ASP A 532 -22.38 14.56 40.15
N SER A 533 -21.68 14.14 39.09
CA SER A 533 -20.47 13.31 39.19
C SER A 533 -19.20 14.13 38.93
N VAL A 534 -18.12 13.85 39.67
CA VAL A 534 -16.79 14.41 39.40
C VAL A 534 -16.23 13.69 38.17
N ILE A 535 -16.20 14.40 37.05
CA ILE A 535 -15.54 13.95 35.81
C ILE A 535 -14.05 14.27 35.93
N GLN A 536 -13.20 13.30 35.61
CA GLN A 536 -11.75 13.46 35.67
C GLN A 536 -11.14 13.16 34.30
N CYS A 537 -11.42 13.99 33.28
CA CYS A 537 -10.83 13.87 31.94
C CYS A 537 -9.76 14.94 31.72
N SER A 538 -8.88 15.14 32.70
CA SER A 538 -7.91 16.25 32.74
C SER A 538 -6.92 16.25 31.57
N GLU A 539 -6.63 15.09 30.97
CA GLU A 539 -5.72 14.97 29.81
C GLU A 539 -6.44 15.03 28.45
N ALA A 540 -7.78 15.13 28.45
CA ALA A 540 -8.56 15.10 27.22
C ALA A 540 -8.39 16.41 26.44
N SER A 541 -7.84 16.28 25.23
CA SER A 541 -7.60 17.39 24.31
C SER A 541 -8.76 17.64 23.34
N THR A 542 -9.62 16.65 23.12
CA THR A 542 -10.76 16.75 22.19
C THR A 542 -12.04 16.22 22.83
N LEU A 543 -13.11 16.99 22.72
CA LEU A 543 -14.47 16.63 23.13
C LEU A 543 -15.47 16.99 22.02
N LEU A 544 -16.10 15.96 21.44
CA LEU A 544 -17.12 16.12 20.39
C LEU A 544 -18.48 15.65 20.91
N LEU A 545 -19.45 16.57 20.94
CA LEU A 545 -20.85 16.37 21.35
C LEU A 545 -21.83 16.77 20.24
N GLU A 546 -21.33 16.96 19.02
CA GLU A 546 -22.10 17.45 17.88
C GLU A 546 -23.38 16.64 17.61
N ASN A 547 -24.42 17.31 17.13
CA ASN A 547 -25.70 16.72 16.68
C ASN A 547 -26.48 15.95 17.74
N ASN A 548 -26.27 16.25 19.02
CA ASN A 548 -27.14 15.81 20.11
C ASN A 548 -28.35 16.73 20.24
N SER A 549 -29.31 16.59 19.32
CA SER A 549 -30.40 17.55 19.14
C SER A 549 -31.39 17.65 20.31
N ARG A 550 -31.34 16.76 21.31
CA ARG A 550 -32.16 16.83 22.53
C ARG A 550 -31.46 17.54 23.69
N LEU A 551 -30.15 17.73 23.60
CA LEU A 551 -29.34 18.32 24.65
C LEU A 551 -29.52 19.84 24.65
N ASP A 552 -30.03 20.41 25.74
CA ASP A 552 -30.34 21.84 25.87
C ASP A 552 -29.53 22.57 26.97
N LEU A 553 -28.73 21.82 27.74
CA LEU A 553 -27.92 22.34 28.83
C LEU A 553 -26.56 21.63 28.87
N ILE A 554 -25.49 22.40 29.09
CA ILE A 554 -24.17 21.88 29.46
C ILE A 554 -23.93 22.29 30.93
N PRO A 555 -23.88 21.33 31.88
CA PRO A 555 -23.60 21.61 33.28
C PRO A 555 -22.22 22.25 33.48
N GLU A 556 -22.09 23.19 34.43
CA GLU A 556 -20.81 23.85 34.76
C GLU A 556 -19.71 22.81 35.06
N ARG A 557 -20.02 21.87 35.97
CA ARG A 557 -19.11 20.80 36.41
C ARG A 557 -18.69 19.84 35.31
N PHE A 558 -19.45 19.76 34.22
CA PHE A 558 -19.15 18.82 33.15
C PHE A 558 -17.88 19.25 32.41
N LEU A 559 -17.75 20.54 32.06
CA LEU A 559 -16.55 21.05 31.38
C LEU A 559 -15.37 21.26 32.33
N GLU A 560 -15.60 21.45 33.63
CA GLU A 560 -14.53 21.52 34.65
C GLU A 560 -13.65 20.26 34.65
N GLY A 561 -14.19 19.11 34.22
CA GLY A 561 -13.43 17.87 34.11
C GLY A 561 -12.44 17.79 32.94
N PHE A 562 -12.40 18.78 32.03
CA PHE A 562 -11.62 18.75 30.78
C PHE A 562 -10.54 19.85 30.75
N GLU A 563 -9.63 19.85 31.72
CA GLU A 563 -8.64 20.92 31.93
C GLU A 563 -7.72 21.19 30.72
N ALA A 564 -7.29 20.15 29.99
CA ALA A 564 -6.39 20.28 28.83
C ALA A 564 -7.10 20.39 27.46
N LEU A 565 -8.38 20.77 27.45
CA LEU A 565 -9.20 20.75 26.24
C LEU A 565 -8.73 21.77 25.20
N ARG A 566 -8.49 21.29 23.97
CA ARG A 566 -8.12 22.10 22.80
C ARG A 566 -9.25 22.21 21.79
N VAL A 567 -10.05 21.16 21.63
CA VAL A 567 -11.17 21.11 20.69
C VAL A 567 -12.46 20.83 21.45
N LEU A 568 -13.39 21.77 21.40
CA LEU A 568 -14.77 21.60 21.86
C LEU A 568 -15.73 21.79 20.68
N ASN A 569 -16.44 20.72 20.33
CA ASN A 569 -17.50 20.77 19.34
C ASN A 569 -18.84 20.40 19.98
N ILE A 570 -19.71 21.40 20.11
CA ILE A 570 -21.06 21.28 20.68
C ILE A 570 -22.09 21.78 19.67
N SER A 571 -21.80 21.61 18.38
CA SER A 571 -22.63 22.09 17.28
C SER A 571 -23.95 21.30 17.17
N GLY A 572 -25.00 21.95 16.71
CA GLY A 572 -26.31 21.31 16.48
C GLY A 572 -27.09 20.91 17.73
N ILE A 573 -26.67 21.36 18.92
CA ILE A 573 -27.42 21.15 20.18
C ILE A 573 -28.37 22.33 20.46
N ARG A 574 -29.26 22.19 21.44
CA ARG A 574 -30.33 23.17 21.74
C ARG A 574 -30.00 24.13 22.89
N ILE A 575 -28.72 24.39 23.14
CA ILE A 575 -28.30 25.28 24.23
C ILE A 575 -28.77 26.72 24.02
N LYS A 576 -29.15 27.37 25.12
CA LYS A 576 -29.49 28.80 25.17
C LYS A 576 -28.32 29.67 25.65
N SER A 577 -27.43 29.09 26.43
CA SER A 577 -26.26 29.73 27.01
C SER A 577 -25.14 28.71 27.20
N LEU A 578 -23.90 29.20 27.21
CA LEU A 578 -22.73 28.41 27.55
C LEU A 578 -22.44 28.54 29.06
N PRO A 579 -21.94 27.48 29.71
CA PRO A 579 -21.50 27.53 31.11
C PRO A 579 -20.28 28.46 31.26
N VAL A 580 -20.13 29.08 32.43
CA VAL A 580 -19.01 29.96 32.77
C VAL A 580 -17.68 29.17 32.85
N SER A 581 -17.74 27.88 33.18
CA SER A 581 -16.59 26.98 33.18
C SER A 581 -15.88 26.87 31.83
N LEU A 582 -16.57 27.18 30.72
CA LEU A 582 -15.94 27.34 29.40
C LEU A 582 -14.74 28.30 29.43
N LEU A 583 -14.82 29.36 30.23
CA LEU A 583 -13.79 30.39 30.33
C LEU A 583 -12.54 29.95 31.11
N GLN A 584 -12.57 28.75 31.70
CA GLN A 584 -11.44 28.14 32.41
C GLN A 584 -10.59 27.28 31.47
N LEU A 585 -11.06 27.00 30.25
CA LEU A 585 -10.36 26.21 29.24
C LEU A 585 -9.29 27.06 28.54
N ASP A 586 -8.24 27.41 29.27
CA ASP A 586 -7.17 28.31 28.80
C ASP A 586 -6.41 27.73 27.58
N ASP A 587 -6.48 26.41 27.36
CA ASP A 587 -5.88 25.67 26.24
C ASP A 587 -6.77 25.57 24.99
N LEU A 588 -8.02 26.07 25.05
CA LEU A 588 -8.99 25.89 23.99
C LEU A 588 -8.54 26.59 22.70
N ARG A 589 -8.49 25.82 21.61
CA ARG A 589 -8.07 26.26 20.27
C ARG A 589 -9.20 26.23 19.25
N ALA A 590 -10.18 25.36 19.39
CA ALA A 590 -11.38 25.34 18.57
C ALA A 590 -12.64 25.29 19.42
N LEU A 591 -13.52 26.27 19.21
CA LEU A 591 -14.87 26.30 19.76
C LEU A 591 -15.87 26.31 18.61
N ARG A 592 -16.57 25.18 18.42
CA ARG A 592 -17.57 25.01 17.37
C ARG A 592 -18.97 24.91 17.97
N LEU A 593 -19.83 25.84 17.55
CA LEU A 593 -21.18 26.07 18.02
C LEU A 593 -22.17 26.16 16.85
N ASN A 594 -21.78 25.67 15.67
CA ASN A 594 -22.58 25.86 14.47
C ASN A 594 -23.94 25.18 14.62
N ASN A 595 -24.98 25.80 14.07
CA ASN A 595 -26.38 25.36 14.18
C ASN A 595 -26.94 25.25 15.62
N CYS A 596 -26.34 25.92 16.61
CA CYS A 596 -26.95 26.12 17.94
C CYS A 596 -28.03 27.22 17.86
N LYS A 597 -29.19 26.88 17.28
CA LYS A 597 -30.26 27.83 16.90
C LYS A 597 -30.91 28.60 18.06
N TYR A 598 -30.71 28.19 19.31
CA TYR A 598 -31.26 28.87 20.49
C TYR A 598 -30.22 29.73 21.22
N LEU A 599 -28.96 29.72 20.76
CA LEU A 599 -27.89 30.52 21.35
C LEU A 599 -27.99 31.96 20.85
N GLU A 600 -28.36 32.87 21.75
CA GLU A 600 -28.54 34.29 21.41
C GLU A 600 -27.36 35.18 21.82
N LYS A 601 -26.53 34.71 22.77
CA LYS A 601 -25.41 35.44 23.34
C LYS A 601 -24.30 34.48 23.78
N LEU A 602 -23.07 34.98 23.75
CA LEU A 602 -21.90 34.30 24.30
C LEU A 602 -21.38 35.05 25.54
N PRO A 603 -20.75 34.34 26.50
CA PRO A 603 -19.97 35.00 27.55
C PRO A 603 -18.78 35.76 26.96
N SER A 604 -18.11 36.58 27.77
CA SER A 604 -16.86 37.24 27.36
C SER A 604 -15.80 36.20 27.01
N LEU A 605 -15.21 36.28 25.82
CA LEU A 605 -14.23 35.30 25.35
C LEU A 605 -12.77 35.72 25.61
N GLU A 606 -12.55 36.87 26.26
CA GLU A 606 -11.22 37.46 26.50
C GLU A 606 -10.17 36.47 27.06
N ARG A 607 -10.60 35.51 27.88
CA ARG A 607 -9.70 34.51 28.47
C ARG A 607 -9.22 33.44 27.50
N LEU A 608 -9.95 33.18 26.42
CA LEU A 608 -9.65 32.13 25.44
C LEU A 608 -8.58 32.58 24.43
N SER A 609 -7.47 33.12 24.94
CA SER A 609 -6.41 33.75 24.14
C SER A 609 -5.72 32.80 23.14
N ARG A 610 -5.84 31.49 23.31
CA ARG A 610 -5.28 30.45 22.40
C ARG A 610 -6.25 30.01 21.30
N LEU A 611 -7.46 30.58 21.25
CA LEU A 611 -8.48 30.20 20.29
C LEU A 611 -8.02 30.52 18.85
N LEU A 612 -8.01 29.50 18.00
CA LEU A 612 -7.69 29.55 16.57
C LEU A 612 -8.96 29.54 15.72
N VAL A 613 -9.98 28.77 16.14
CA VAL A 613 -11.22 28.56 15.39
C VAL A 613 -12.43 28.89 16.26
N LEU A 614 -13.28 29.80 15.78
CA LEU A 614 -14.58 30.12 16.35
C LEU A 614 -15.65 29.98 15.26
N ASP A 615 -16.50 28.96 15.40
CA ASP A 615 -17.62 28.74 14.47
C ASP A 615 -18.95 28.97 15.18
N LEU A 616 -19.63 30.05 14.78
CA LEU A 616 -20.94 30.49 15.26
C LEU A 616 -21.99 30.43 14.15
N SER A 617 -21.72 29.73 13.04
CA SER A 617 -22.60 29.71 11.89
C SER A 617 -23.97 29.14 12.22
N GLY A 618 -25.04 29.70 11.67
CA GLY A 618 -26.42 29.24 11.91
C GLY A 618 -26.90 29.36 13.38
N THR A 619 -26.25 30.20 14.19
CA THR A 619 -26.72 30.59 15.53
C THR A 619 -27.62 31.83 15.48
N CYS A 620 -28.33 32.12 16.56
CA CYS A 620 -29.18 33.32 16.67
C CYS A 620 -28.52 34.46 17.46
N ILE A 621 -27.18 34.52 17.45
CA ILE A 621 -26.45 35.57 18.14
C ILE A 621 -26.84 36.95 17.61
N ARG A 622 -27.01 37.90 18.54
CA ARG A 622 -27.44 39.27 18.21
C ARG A 622 -26.30 40.28 18.26
N GLU A 623 -25.23 39.95 18.96
CA GLU A 623 -24.04 40.79 19.17
C GLU A 623 -22.79 39.93 19.13
N LEU A 624 -21.66 40.51 18.69
CA LEU A 624 -20.37 39.85 18.84
C LEU A 624 -20.01 39.74 20.33
N PRO A 625 -19.40 38.62 20.77
CA PRO A 625 -19.02 38.46 22.17
C PRO A 625 -18.03 39.54 22.59
N ARG A 626 -18.17 40.01 23.84
CA ARG A 626 -17.19 40.91 24.46
C ARG A 626 -15.82 40.23 24.51
N GLY A 627 -14.76 40.99 24.27
CA GLY A 627 -13.40 40.48 24.28
C GLY A 627 -13.01 39.69 23.03
N LEU A 628 -13.87 39.63 21.99
CA LEU A 628 -13.51 39.05 20.69
C LEU A 628 -12.26 39.73 20.13
N GLU A 629 -12.14 41.04 20.29
CA GLU A 629 -11.01 41.85 19.85
C GLU A 629 -9.68 41.52 20.55
N GLN A 630 -9.72 40.78 21.66
CA GLN A 630 -8.53 40.30 22.38
C GLN A 630 -8.01 38.97 21.81
N LEU A 631 -8.78 38.29 20.95
CA LEU A 631 -8.43 36.98 20.38
C LEU A 631 -7.42 37.12 19.23
N CYS A 632 -6.22 37.59 19.54
CA CYS A 632 -5.17 37.87 18.56
C CYS A 632 -4.61 36.62 17.84
N ASN A 633 -4.88 35.42 18.35
CA ASN A 633 -4.52 34.14 17.72
C ASN A 633 -5.66 33.55 16.86
N LEU A 634 -6.83 34.19 16.81
CA LEU A 634 -7.96 33.68 16.03
C LEU A 634 -7.63 33.72 14.54
N ARG A 635 -7.72 32.57 13.87
CA ARG A 635 -7.40 32.36 12.45
C ARG A 635 -8.65 32.13 11.62
N HIS A 636 -9.68 31.51 12.19
CA HIS A 636 -10.93 31.20 11.50
C HIS A 636 -12.13 31.70 12.31
N LEU A 637 -12.87 32.63 11.73
CA LEU A 637 -14.12 33.15 12.29
C LEU A 637 -15.27 32.90 11.30
N ASN A 638 -16.19 32.02 11.70
CA ASN A 638 -17.39 31.74 10.92
C ASN A 638 -18.64 32.27 11.64
N LEU A 639 -19.30 33.23 10.99
CA LEU A 639 -20.55 33.89 11.37
C LEU A 639 -21.61 33.72 10.27
N CYS A 640 -21.43 32.75 9.37
CA CYS A 640 -22.38 32.47 8.29
C CYS A 640 -23.79 32.24 8.84
N ARG A 641 -24.85 32.77 8.20
CA ARG A 641 -26.24 32.60 8.64
C ARG A 641 -26.54 33.01 10.09
N THR A 642 -25.81 34.01 10.61
CA THR A 642 -26.13 34.65 11.89
C THR A 642 -27.12 35.81 11.68
N ASP A 643 -28.39 35.47 11.40
CA ASP A 643 -29.40 36.44 10.98
C ASP A 643 -29.61 37.58 11.99
N GLY A 644 -29.38 37.33 13.29
CA GLY A 644 -29.55 38.32 14.36
C GLY A 644 -28.53 39.46 14.38
N LEU A 645 -27.44 39.38 13.62
CA LEU A 645 -26.25 40.25 13.74
C LEU A 645 -26.36 41.62 13.01
N PHE A 646 -27.57 42.17 12.84
CA PHE A 646 -27.84 43.28 11.89
C PHE A 646 -27.00 44.55 12.05
N GLN A 647 -26.83 45.07 13.26
CA GLN A 647 -26.15 46.35 13.53
C GLN A 647 -25.15 46.29 14.70
N ALA A 648 -24.83 45.08 15.15
CA ALA A 648 -24.08 44.86 16.39
C ALA A 648 -22.59 44.55 16.17
N VAL A 649 -22.09 44.72 14.94
CA VAL A 649 -20.66 44.65 14.65
C VAL A 649 -20.08 46.05 14.80
N GLN A 650 -19.46 46.29 15.96
CA GLN A 650 -18.85 47.59 16.26
C GLN A 650 -17.54 47.77 15.49
N ALA A 651 -17.27 49.01 15.10
CA ALA A 651 -16.02 49.39 14.44
C ALA A 651 -14.80 49.02 15.30
N GLY A 652 -13.78 48.46 14.66
CA GLY A 652 -12.51 48.15 15.29
C GLY A 652 -12.44 46.82 16.05
N ILE A 653 -13.54 46.05 16.14
CA ILE A 653 -13.49 44.70 16.71
C ILE A 653 -12.77 43.75 15.75
N ILE A 654 -13.27 43.64 14.52
CA ILE A 654 -12.75 42.69 13.53
C ILE A 654 -11.33 43.06 13.09
N SER A 655 -11.01 44.35 12.95
CA SER A 655 -9.67 44.79 12.52
C SER A 655 -8.55 44.49 13.52
N LYS A 656 -8.88 44.21 14.79
CA LYS A 656 -7.91 43.81 15.82
C LYS A 656 -7.53 42.33 15.77
N LEU A 657 -8.25 41.51 14.99
CA LEU A 657 -7.99 40.09 14.81
C LEU A 657 -6.81 39.87 13.84
N SER A 658 -5.60 40.28 14.24
CA SER A 658 -4.42 40.35 13.37
C SER A 658 -3.97 39.01 12.75
N SER A 659 -4.36 37.88 13.36
CA SER A 659 -4.08 36.54 12.84
C SER A 659 -5.18 35.95 11.95
N LEU A 660 -6.25 36.69 11.69
CA LEU A 660 -7.42 36.16 10.98
C LEU A 660 -7.07 35.83 9.51
N GLU A 661 -7.32 34.58 9.12
CA GLU A 661 -7.07 34.02 7.80
C GLU A 661 -8.37 33.71 7.06
N VAL A 662 -9.43 33.30 7.78
CA VAL A 662 -10.74 33.00 7.21
C VAL A 662 -11.81 33.80 7.95
N LEU A 663 -12.57 34.61 7.20
CA LEU A 663 -13.75 35.31 7.70
C LEU A 663 -14.95 34.97 6.82
N ASP A 664 -15.90 34.23 7.37
CA ASP A 664 -17.17 33.96 6.72
C ASP A 664 -18.31 34.66 7.49
N MET A 665 -18.92 35.65 6.85
CA MET A 665 -20.14 36.31 7.27
C MET A 665 -21.21 36.26 6.16
N SER A 666 -21.12 35.28 5.25
CA SER A 666 -22.11 35.04 4.22
C SER A 666 -23.48 34.77 4.86
N GLU A 667 -24.54 35.32 4.26
CA GLU A 667 -25.90 35.19 4.81
C GLU A 667 -26.07 35.69 6.28
N SER A 668 -25.08 36.33 6.91
CA SER A 668 -25.21 36.91 8.25
C SER A 668 -26.08 38.17 8.21
N GLY A 669 -26.81 38.50 9.28
CA GLY A 669 -27.65 39.71 9.38
C GLY A 669 -26.91 41.01 9.09
N TYR A 670 -25.59 41.03 9.27
CA TYR A 670 -24.75 42.20 9.01
C TYR A 670 -24.56 42.44 7.51
N ILE A 671 -24.75 43.69 7.09
CA ILE A 671 -24.49 44.10 5.70
C ILE A 671 -23.35 45.11 5.74
N TRP A 672 -22.21 44.70 5.19
CA TRP A 672 -21.03 45.54 5.09
C TRP A 672 -21.32 46.75 4.21
N LYS A 673 -20.71 47.87 4.57
CA LYS A 673 -20.82 49.15 3.86
C LYS A 673 -19.45 49.80 3.83
N LEU A 674 -19.28 50.73 2.90
CA LEU A 674 -18.12 51.61 2.82
C LEU A 674 -18.17 52.67 3.92
N LYS A 675 -17.02 53.21 4.30
CA LYS A 675 -16.87 54.20 5.38
C LYS A 675 -17.82 55.40 5.27
N GLY A 676 -18.14 55.84 4.06
CA GLY A 676 -19.09 56.94 3.81
C GLY A 676 -20.58 56.59 4.02
N GLY A 677 -20.92 55.33 4.29
CA GLY A 677 -22.29 54.82 4.43
C GLY A 677 -22.62 54.15 5.77
N VAL A 678 -21.69 54.20 6.73
CA VAL A 678 -21.85 53.68 8.11
C VAL A 678 -21.94 54.82 9.13
N ASN A 679 -22.56 54.57 10.28
CA ASN A 679 -22.35 55.40 11.46
C ASN A 679 -20.92 55.15 12.00
N GLU A 680 -20.29 56.12 12.67
CA GLU A 680 -18.91 56.00 13.17
C GLU A 680 -18.67 54.78 14.09
N GLU A 681 -19.74 54.24 14.68
CA GLU A 681 -19.70 53.08 15.58
C GLU A 681 -19.78 51.71 14.86
N GLN A 682 -20.08 51.65 13.55
CA GLN A 682 -20.29 50.40 12.80
C GLN A 682 -19.08 50.01 11.95
N ALA A 683 -18.78 48.71 11.89
CA ALA A 683 -17.66 48.20 11.11
C ALA A 683 -17.82 48.41 9.59
N CYS A 684 -16.79 48.94 8.94
CA CYS A 684 -16.78 49.18 7.49
C CYS A 684 -15.81 48.26 6.74
N ILE A 685 -16.01 48.10 5.43
CA ILE A 685 -15.17 47.19 4.62
C ILE A 685 -13.69 47.58 4.62
N GLU A 686 -13.38 48.86 4.81
CA GLU A 686 -12.02 49.39 4.93
C GLU A 686 -11.27 48.78 6.13
N GLU A 687 -11.96 48.37 7.19
CA GLU A 687 -11.35 47.69 8.35
C GLU A 687 -10.77 46.33 7.99
N LEU A 688 -11.31 45.66 6.98
CA LEU A 688 -10.79 44.37 6.52
C LEU A 688 -9.43 44.50 5.84
N GLN A 689 -9.05 45.69 5.36
CA GLN A 689 -7.74 45.91 4.76
C GLN A 689 -6.60 45.82 5.78
N CYS A 690 -6.91 46.06 7.06
CA CYS A 690 -5.98 45.90 8.19
C CYS A 690 -5.64 44.43 8.48
N LEU A 691 -6.42 43.49 7.96
CA LEU A 691 -6.17 42.06 8.14
C LEU A 691 -5.16 41.58 7.10
N GLU A 692 -3.88 41.65 7.46
CA GLU A 692 -2.78 41.30 6.55
C GLU A 692 -2.77 39.83 6.15
N ARG A 693 -3.24 38.95 7.05
CA ARG A 693 -3.25 37.50 6.89
C ARG A 693 -4.52 36.93 6.25
N LEU A 694 -5.55 37.75 6.03
CA LEU A 694 -6.83 37.29 5.51
C LEU A 694 -6.65 36.66 4.12
N GLN A 695 -7.08 35.40 3.98
CA GLN A 695 -7.00 34.60 2.76
C GLN A 695 -8.37 34.34 2.14
N VAL A 696 -9.37 34.08 2.98
CA VAL A 696 -10.73 33.73 2.54
C VAL A 696 -11.73 34.70 3.15
N LEU A 697 -12.57 35.30 2.31
CA LEU A 697 -13.58 36.27 2.73
C LEU A 697 -14.94 36.01 2.07
N SER A 698 -15.96 35.79 2.88
CA SER A 698 -17.34 35.66 2.41
C SER A 698 -18.23 36.67 3.13
N ILE A 699 -18.82 37.64 2.42
CA ILE A 699 -19.60 38.73 3.03
C ILE A 699 -20.79 39.18 2.16
N ARG A 700 -21.74 39.86 2.80
CA ARG A 700 -22.78 40.65 2.11
C ARG A 700 -22.41 42.12 2.13
N LEU A 701 -22.43 42.77 0.97
CA LEU A 701 -22.00 44.15 0.80
C LEU A 701 -23.11 45.00 0.18
N LYS A 702 -23.44 46.12 0.81
CA LYS A 702 -24.26 47.16 0.18
C LYS A 702 -23.37 48.07 -0.66
N TRP A 703 -23.49 47.94 -1.97
CA TRP A 703 -22.70 48.72 -2.92
C TRP A 703 -23.33 50.10 -3.19
N ASN A 704 -22.50 51.15 -3.19
CA ASN A 704 -22.90 52.49 -3.62
C ASN A 704 -21.81 53.04 -4.57
N PRO A 705 -22.09 53.21 -5.87
CA PRO A 705 -21.06 53.50 -6.86
C PRO A 705 -20.54 54.94 -6.75
N SER A 706 -19.46 55.14 -6.00
CA SER A 706 -18.58 56.32 -6.09
C SER A 706 -17.17 55.86 -6.49
N HIS A 707 -16.45 56.62 -7.31
CA HIS A 707 -15.14 56.16 -7.85
C HIS A 707 -14.13 55.73 -6.78
N SER A 708 -14.13 56.34 -5.59
CA SER A 708 -13.20 56.00 -4.49
C SER A 708 -13.47 54.65 -3.83
N SER A 709 -14.62 54.02 -4.07
CA SER A 709 -15.01 52.78 -3.40
C SER A 709 -14.71 51.51 -4.21
N GLN A 710 -14.42 51.63 -5.51
CA GLN A 710 -13.98 50.50 -6.34
C GLN A 710 -12.55 50.08 -6.01
N ASP A 711 -11.65 51.05 -5.81
CA ASP A 711 -10.24 50.77 -5.51
C ASP A 711 -10.06 50.00 -4.20
N THR A 712 -10.86 50.31 -3.17
CA THR A 712 -10.84 49.60 -1.87
C THR A 712 -11.15 48.12 -2.02
N ILE A 713 -12.21 47.80 -2.78
CA ILE A 713 -12.64 46.41 -2.98
C ILE A 713 -11.65 45.67 -3.85
N ILE A 714 -11.22 46.26 -4.96
CA ILE A 714 -10.23 45.66 -5.86
C ILE A 714 -8.94 45.35 -5.10
N SER A 715 -8.46 46.30 -4.29
CA SER A 715 -7.28 46.11 -3.43
C SER A 715 -7.46 44.97 -2.43
N LEU A 716 -8.63 44.86 -1.80
CA LEU A 716 -8.96 43.78 -0.87
C LEU A 716 -9.02 42.42 -1.60
N THR A 717 -9.77 42.32 -2.69
CA THR A 717 -9.98 41.07 -3.43
C THR A 717 -8.71 40.56 -4.09
N ASN A 718 -7.82 41.44 -4.56
CA ASN A 718 -6.55 41.06 -5.19
C ASN A 718 -5.58 40.34 -4.23
N ARG A 719 -5.78 40.48 -2.91
CA ARG A 719 -4.95 39.84 -1.88
C ARG A 719 -5.54 38.51 -1.40
N LEU A 720 -6.81 38.25 -1.68
CA LEU A 720 -7.53 37.06 -1.22
C LEU A 720 -7.34 35.89 -2.17
N LYS A 721 -7.33 34.68 -1.63
CA LYS A 721 -7.28 33.43 -2.40
C LYS A 721 -8.64 33.03 -2.91
N ALA A 722 -9.65 33.16 -2.05
CA ALA A 722 -11.04 32.87 -2.37
C ALA A 722 -11.93 33.94 -1.75
N PHE A 723 -12.97 34.35 -2.47
CA PHE A 723 -13.95 35.27 -1.90
C PHE A 723 -15.34 35.10 -2.49
N GLN A 724 -16.33 35.37 -1.66
CA GLN A 724 -17.72 35.44 -2.05
C GLN A 724 -18.34 36.74 -1.53
N ILE A 725 -18.54 37.72 -2.42
CA ILE A 725 -19.12 39.02 -2.05
C ILE A 725 -20.50 39.13 -2.71
N ALA A 726 -21.55 38.98 -1.89
CA ALA A 726 -22.93 39.13 -2.33
C ALA A 726 -23.34 40.61 -2.29
N ILE A 727 -23.66 41.19 -3.45
CA ILE A 727 -24.06 42.60 -3.53
C ILE A 727 -25.55 42.76 -3.20
N VAL A 728 -25.84 43.50 -2.13
CA VAL A 728 -27.19 43.85 -1.71
C VAL A 728 -27.59 45.17 -2.38
N SER A 729 -28.41 45.06 -3.43
CA SER A 729 -28.94 46.17 -4.24
C SER A 729 -30.49 46.20 -4.17
N PRO A 730 -31.14 47.37 -4.35
CA PRO A 730 -32.59 47.45 -4.51
C PRO A 730 -33.13 46.91 -5.86
N LEU A 731 -32.26 46.56 -6.82
CA LEU A 731 -32.55 45.89 -8.10
C LEU A 731 -31.76 44.55 -8.20
N PRO A 732 -32.10 43.59 -9.11
CA PRO A 732 -31.70 42.18 -9.00
C PRO A 732 -30.18 41.99 -8.80
N GLY A 733 -29.82 41.18 -7.81
CA GLY A 733 -28.47 41.08 -7.25
C GLY A 733 -27.44 40.48 -8.19
N TYR A 734 -26.24 41.08 -8.19
CA TYR A 734 -25.04 40.51 -8.78
C TYR A 734 -24.21 39.85 -7.67
N ILE A 735 -23.66 38.67 -7.93
CA ILE A 735 -22.71 37.98 -7.05
C ILE A 735 -21.33 38.14 -7.67
N LEU A 736 -20.36 38.62 -6.88
CA LEU A 736 -18.94 38.60 -7.23
C LEU A 736 -18.31 37.40 -6.52
N SER A 737 -17.76 36.47 -7.29
CA SER A 737 -17.09 35.26 -6.78
C SER A 737 -15.88 34.94 -7.64
N ASN A 738 -14.82 34.41 -7.03
CA ASN A 738 -13.69 33.76 -7.70
C ASN A 738 -13.29 32.51 -6.92
#